data_AF-A0A951N0S8-F1
#
_entry.id   AF-A0A951N0S8-F1
#
_cell.length_a   1.000
_cell.length_b   1.000
_cell.length_c   1.000
_cell.angle_alpha   90.00
_cell.angle_beta   90.00
_cell.angle_gamma   90.00
#
_symmetry.space_group_name_H-M   'P 1'
#
loop_
_entity.id
_entity.type
_entity.pdbx_description
1 polymer ?
#
loop_
_entity_poly.entity_id
_entity_poly.type
_entity_poly.pdbx_seq_one_letter_code
_entity_poly.pdbx_strand_id
1 'polypeptide(L)'
;MPEGWLETKNGELRLKPTQKENVPRAVRLDALGTSSHEGTLAHWMASSLRFCPCCGVTYNPNQRSDFSKLSSLGNEGRSTATTVISLSLVAALRADASLEPQARKLLSFTDNRQDASLQAGHFNDFVETSLLRAALYRACHGAGTQGLRYDDLTPRVFEALGLPIEDYASNPSARYAAREEADRALRGVLSYRLYRDLRRGWRITSPNLEQCGLLEIDYVALDEISADGELWEARHPLLRSAAPEKRREVCRVLCDILRRDLAIKVECLSPAEQESLKSRAFQNLQAPPALWTFDDGEVLEQARVAFPRGREKGSSDSNLDAYVGARSNYGRFLRALLSPGEPVKVADVEPILLDLFEVLCEGGVLEKDYSTLKRRSARFQTRDEEQGYRLKASAIIWRAGDGTKPFHDPLRTPQLAQSGANPTAQTAAQNTANSDGREVAQRAGSEVEGEVEVGRVNPFFTRFYQSVAATLGAMEAREHTAQVPYFLREDREERFKAARLPVLYCSPTMELGVDIAQLNAVHLRNVPPTPANYAQRSGRAGRSGQPAIVWTYCTTGSPHDQYFFRRPTQMVAGAVAPPRLDLSNEELVRAHVHAIWLHESGADLGQSMREVLDVAGEEPTLDLLPELRQAFCNPRAREAARERALRVMDSLGESVTSAPWYSAQWLDFTLNGCLHAFERACERWKSLFLAAQGQQRAQNRLANDASRQRVERDKAVTLRREAENQLRILLEVGDVEHSGFYTYRYFAAEGFLPGYNFPRLPLSAFIPATKSGKQHDEYLSRPRFLAISEFGPRAVIYHEGSRYIINKVLLPPTQGDEGQTIVATESFKRCESCGYGHPIKDAQNPDLCEGCGQSLPLAWNKLLRMQNVSTVRRDKINSDEEERLKLGYETITSVRWPLREGLAAHTSASVRHGDTLLAQVAFGQAATIWRINLGWRRRKEANRHGFEIDIERGFWEKTESEVQATDTNDPFSKRIERVIPFVEDARNALTFLPDAEFFPGGLTRELMASLAHALKRGVLARYGLEESELAVEPLPDPAHRRLLLFYEAAEGGAGALKHLSEAPNGWARVAQSALEVLHFDANGENLRHAPGARDECAAACYNCLLSYGNQSEHALLDRFLVRDYLLSLAGAALQSERVARSIEAVEELDLDEAARGIPPELWRGCDSNLEKKWLRALADAGLRFPDEAQTLYGSVGVQA
;
A
#
# COMPACT_ATOMS: atom_id res chain seq x y z
N MET A 1 -6.15 -0.05 -44.19
CA MET A 1 -6.64 -1.26 -43.48
C MET A 1 -5.60 -2.36 -43.65
N PRO A 2 -5.38 -3.24 -42.66
CA PRO A 2 -4.40 -4.32 -42.77
C PRO A 2 -4.72 -5.28 -43.94
N GLU A 3 -3.70 -5.70 -44.70
CA GLU A 3 -3.87 -6.62 -45.84
C GLU A 3 -4.55 -7.94 -45.44
N GLY A 4 -4.21 -8.47 -44.27
CA GLY A 4 -4.83 -9.70 -43.74
C GLY A 4 -6.33 -9.59 -43.44
N TRP A 5 -6.89 -8.38 -43.38
CA TRP A 5 -8.33 -8.14 -43.19
C TRP A 5 -9.11 -8.12 -44.51
N LEU A 6 -8.40 -8.06 -45.64
CA LEU A 6 -8.97 -8.07 -46.97
C LEU A 6 -9.01 -9.50 -47.52
N GLU A 7 -10.04 -9.79 -48.30
CA GLU A 7 -10.18 -10.98 -49.14
C GLU A 7 -10.46 -10.53 -50.57
N THR A 8 -9.87 -11.22 -51.54
CA THR A 8 -10.19 -10.98 -52.95
C THR A 8 -11.35 -11.87 -53.34
N LYS A 9 -12.48 -11.25 -53.71
CA LYS A 9 -13.65 -11.96 -54.24
C LYS A 9 -14.05 -11.32 -55.56
N ASN A 10 -14.07 -12.12 -56.64
CA ASN A 10 -14.36 -11.66 -58.00
C ASN A 10 -13.42 -10.55 -58.50
N GLY A 11 -12.14 -10.57 -58.12
CA GLY A 11 -11.16 -9.55 -58.52
C GLY A 11 -11.22 -8.24 -57.74
N GLU A 12 -12.20 -8.06 -56.85
CA GLU A 12 -12.29 -6.91 -55.95
C GLU A 12 -11.82 -7.25 -54.53
N LEU A 13 -11.04 -6.33 -53.94
CA LEU A 13 -10.61 -6.39 -52.55
C LEU A 13 -11.76 -5.98 -51.63
N ARG A 14 -12.23 -6.91 -50.79
CA ARG A 14 -13.30 -6.67 -49.82
C ARG A 14 -12.83 -6.97 -48.40
N LEU A 15 -13.35 -6.24 -47.41
CA LEU A 15 -13.14 -6.56 -46.01
C LEU A 15 -13.83 -7.88 -45.63
N LYS A 16 -13.09 -8.80 -44.99
CA LYS A 16 -13.61 -10.06 -44.45
C LYS A 16 -14.80 -9.78 -43.50
N PRO A 17 -15.91 -10.54 -43.59
CA PRO A 17 -17.08 -10.33 -42.72
C PRO A 17 -16.74 -10.35 -41.22
N THR A 18 -15.80 -11.19 -40.82
CA THR A 18 -15.31 -11.34 -39.44
C THR A 18 -14.51 -10.14 -38.91
N GLN A 19 -14.10 -9.20 -39.78
CA GLN A 19 -13.30 -8.03 -39.41
C GLN A 19 -14.12 -6.73 -39.40
N LYS A 20 -15.40 -6.76 -39.78
CA LYS A 20 -16.27 -5.55 -39.84
C LYS A 20 -16.38 -4.82 -38.51
N GLU A 21 -16.46 -5.55 -37.40
CA GLU A 21 -16.58 -4.96 -36.05
C GLU A 21 -15.28 -4.33 -35.55
N ASN A 22 -14.14 -4.70 -36.15
CA ASN A 22 -12.81 -4.19 -35.77
C ASN A 22 -12.43 -2.90 -36.53
N VAL A 23 -13.30 -2.42 -37.42
CA VAL A 23 -13.07 -1.18 -38.18
C VAL A 23 -13.30 0.04 -37.27
N PRO A 24 -12.33 0.96 -37.16
CA PRO A 24 -12.51 2.19 -36.40
C PRO A 24 -13.68 3.04 -36.93
N ARG A 25 -14.52 3.55 -36.03
CA ARG A 25 -15.65 4.44 -36.36
C ARG A 25 -15.34 5.85 -35.90
N ALA A 26 -15.41 6.83 -36.81
CA ALA A 26 -15.27 8.23 -36.41
C ALA A 26 -16.46 8.66 -35.53
N VAL A 27 -16.17 9.29 -34.38
CA VAL A 27 -17.14 9.83 -33.43
C VAL A 27 -16.67 11.22 -32.99
N ARG A 28 -17.60 12.10 -32.60
CA ARG A 28 -17.26 13.39 -31.95
C ARG A 28 -17.72 13.36 -30.50
N LEU A 29 -16.82 13.64 -29.57
CA LEU A 29 -17.06 13.50 -28.13
C LEU A 29 -16.89 14.84 -27.40
N ASP A 30 -17.83 15.19 -26.52
CA ASP A 30 -17.69 16.32 -25.60
C ASP A 30 -16.84 15.98 -24.37
N ALA A 31 -16.69 16.93 -23.44
CA ALA A 31 -15.92 16.75 -22.21
C ALA A 31 -16.51 15.69 -21.25
N LEU A 32 -17.77 15.29 -21.44
CA LEU A 32 -18.45 14.25 -20.67
C LEU A 32 -18.33 12.88 -21.34
N GLY A 33 -17.66 12.79 -22.50
CA GLY A 33 -17.54 11.57 -23.29
C GLY A 33 -18.82 11.18 -24.03
N THR A 34 -19.76 12.12 -24.22
CA THR A 34 -20.98 11.89 -24.97
C THR A 34 -20.87 12.39 -26.40
N SER A 35 -21.67 11.83 -27.31
CA SER A 35 -21.62 12.22 -28.72
C SER A 35 -22.17 13.62 -28.92
N SER A 36 -21.32 14.55 -29.38
CA SER A 36 -21.71 15.94 -29.63
C SER A 36 -21.23 16.41 -31.00
N HIS A 37 -22.03 17.23 -31.67
CA HIS A 37 -21.65 17.85 -32.94
C HIS A 37 -20.46 18.81 -32.81
N GLU A 38 -20.26 19.42 -31.63
CA GLU A 38 -19.14 20.33 -31.34
C GLU A 38 -17.98 19.64 -30.60
N GLY A 39 -18.08 18.32 -30.40
CA GLY A 39 -17.08 17.54 -29.70
C GLY A 39 -15.77 17.32 -30.48
N THR A 40 -14.73 16.90 -29.77
CA THR A 40 -13.44 16.50 -30.33
C THR A 40 -13.61 15.26 -31.21
N LEU A 41 -13.06 15.28 -32.42
CA LEU A 41 -13.06 14.13 -33.33
C LEU A 41 -12.17 13.01 -32.76
N ALA A 42 -12.74 11.82 -32.61
CA ALA A 42 -12.08 10.63 -32.11
C ALA A 42 -12.46 9.40 -32.96
N HIS A 43 -11.73 8.30 -32.81
CA HIS A 43 -12.06 7.02 -33.42
C HIS A 43 -12.44 6.00 -32.35
N TRP A 44 -13.66 5.50 -32.40
CA TRP A 44 -14.16 4.43 -31.55
C TRP A 44 -13.83 3.06 -32.16
N MET A 45 -13.32 2.15 -31.33
CA MET A 45 -13.10 0.75 -31.68
C MET A 45 -13.81 -0.13 -30.64
N ALA A 46 -14.66 -1.04 -31.11
CA ALA A 46 -15.47 -1.89 -30.23
C ALA A 46 -14.66 -3.02 -29.56
N SER A 47 -13.40 -3.23 -29.98
CA SER A 47 -12.52 -4.29 -29.50
C SER A 47 -11.13 -3.74 -29.17
N SER A 48 -10.30 -4.58 -28.53
CA SER A 48 -8.92 -4.21 -28.18
C SER A 48 -8.14 -3.75 -29.41
N LEU A 49 -7.37 -2.65 -29.31
CA LEU A 49 -6.64 -2.02 -30.42
C LEU A 49 -5.89 -3.06 -31.27
N ARG A 50 -6.39 -3.34 -32.48
CA ARG A 50 -5.78 -4.30 -33.43
C ARG A 50 -4.92 -3.63 -34.48
N PHE A 51 -5.18 -2.36 -34.74
CA PHE A 51 -4.59 -1.58 -35.81
C PHE A 51 -4.58 -0.12 -35.40
N CYS A 52 -3.45 0.57 -35.57
CA CYS A 52 -3.39 2.00 -35.36
C CYS A 52 -3.77 2.74 -36.65
N PRO A 53 -4.88 3.51 -36.67
CA PRO A 53 -5.29 4.27 -37.86
C PRO A 53 -4.33 5.41 -38.22
N CYS A 54 -3.46 5.82 -37.29
CA CYS A 54 -2.45 6.86 -37.51
C CYS A 54 -1.17 6.30 -38.16
N CYS A 55 -0.56 5.25 -37.59
CA CYS A 55 0.75 4.76 -38.04
C CYS A 55 0.72 3.45 -38.82
N GLY A 56 -0.45 2.84 -39.02
CA GLY A 56 -0.59 1.63 -39.83
C GLY A 56 -0.12 0.32 -39.16
N VAL A 57 0.46 0.38 -37.95
CA VAL A 57 0.93 -0.79 -37.21
C VAL A 57 -0.24 -1.73 -36.89
N THR A 58 -0.04 -3.02 -37.14
CA THR A 58 -1.01 -4.08 -36.85
C THR A 58 -0.52 -4.93 -35.68
N TYR A 59 -1.38 -5.12 -34.67
CA TYR A 59 -1.08 -5.86 -33.45
C TYR A 59 -1.67 -7.28 -33.48
N ASN A 60 -1.01 -8.22 -32.82
CA ASN A 60 -1.45 -9.61 -32.79
C ASN A 60 -2.79 -9.75 -32.02
N PRO A 61 -3.80 -10.47 -32.56
CA PRO A 61 -5.10 -10.72 -31.93
C PRO A 61 -5.09 -11.22 -30.48
N ASN A 62 -4.02 -11.92 -30.09
CA ASN A 62 -3.89 -12.49 -28.76
C ASN A 62 -3.39 -11.49 -27.71
N GLN A 63 -2.98 -10.28 -28.12
CA GLN A 63 -2.62 -9.20 -27.20
C GLN A 63 -3.89 -8.50 -26.70
N ARG A 64 -4.33 -8.89 -25.51
CA ARG A 64 -5.56 -8.37 -24.88
C ARG A 64 -5.41 -6.99 -24.23
N SER A 65 -4.21 -6.61 -23.81
CA SER A 65 -3.97 -5.32 -23.15
C SER A 65 -3.69 -4.22 -24.18
N ASP A 66 -4.49 -3.15 -24.14
CA ASP A 66 -4.29 -1.97 -24.98
C ASP A 66 -3.28 -0.98 -24.40
N PHE A 67 -3.07 -1.01 -23.09
CA PHE A 67 -2.05 -0.21 -22.42
C PHE A 67 -0.68 -0.41 -23.08
N SER A 68 -0.25 -1.67 -23.24
CA SER A 68 1.02 -2.00 -23.89
C SER A 68 1.18 -1.53 -25.34
N LYS A 69 0.07 -1.15 -26.00
CA LYS A 69 0.05 -0.71 -27.40
C LYS A 69 0.03 0.82 -27.53
N LEU A 70 -0.50 1.52 -26.52
CA LEU A 70 -0.77 2.95 -26.51
C LEU A 70 0.15 3.76 -25.57
N SER A 71 1.02 3.09 -24.81
CA SER A 71 2.00 3.78 -23.96
C SER A 71 3.01 4.58 -24.80
N SER A 72 3.11 5.88 -24.54
CA SER A 72 4.10 6.80 -25.09
C SER A 72 4.96 7.41 -23.97
N LEU A 73 6.06 8.09 -24.33
CA LEU A 73 6.83 8.95 -23.43
C LEU A 73 5.88 9.99 -22.80
N GLY A 74 5.80 10.03 -21.48
CA GLY A 74 4.85 10.87 -20.72
C GLY A 74 3.73 10.11 -19.99
N ASN A 75 3.48 8.85 -20.34
CA ASN A 75 2.72 7.89 -19.51
C ASN A 75 3.65 7.07 -18.58
N GLU A 76 4.81 7.64 -18.26
CA GLU A 76 5.84 7.01 -17.43
C GLU A 76 5.36 6.88 -15.97
N GLY A 77 5.77 5.79 -15.32
CA GLY A 77 5.46 5.63 -13.92
C GLY A 77 6.26 6.60 -13.05
N ARG A 78 5.65 6.99 -11.92
CA ARG A 78 6.18 8.01 -11.01
C ARG A 78 7.56 7.65 -10.49
N SER A 79 7.79 6.38 -10.18
CA SER A 79 9.03 5.92 -9.55
C SER A 79 10.19 5.96 -10.53
N THR A 80 9.97 5.60 -11.79
CA THR A 80 10.95 5.76 -12.87
C THR A 80 11.28 7.23 -13.14
N ALA A 81 10.28 8.08 -13.34
CA ALA A 81 10.50 9.50 -13.62
C ALA A 81 11.31 10.17 -12.49
N THR A 82 10.93 9.89 -11.24
CA THR A 82 11.63 10.38 -10.05
C THR A 82 13.08 9.88 -10.01
N THR A 83 13.31 8.60 -10.31
CA THR A 83 14.65 7.99 -10.30
C THR A 83 15.55 8.62 -11.37
N VAL A 84 15.04 8.76 -12.60
CA VAL A 84 15.79 9.33 -13.73
C VAL A 84 16.18 10.80 -13.48
N ILE A 85 15.24 11.61 -12.99
CA ILE A 85 15.50 13.02 -12.65
C ILE A 85 16.50 13.10 -11.50
N SER A 86 16.33 12.28 -10.46
CA SER A 86 17.25 12.23 -9.31
C SER A 86 18.67 11.87 -9.74
N LEU A 87 18.83 10.83 -10.57
CA LEU A 87 20.13 10.41 -11.10
C LEU A 87 20.77 11.51 -11.95
N SER A 88 20.00 12.12 -12.85
CA SER A 88 20.49 13.18 -13.74
C SER A 88 20.94 14.41 -12.93
N LEU A 89 20.17 14.79 -11.90
CA LEU A 89 20.49 15.89 -11.02
C LEU A 89 21.75 15.61 -10.20
N VAL A 90 21.85 14.44 -9.55
CA VAL A 90 23.05 14.07 -8.78
C VAL A 90 24.28 13.96 -9.68
N ALA A 91 24.14 13.41 -10.88
CA ALA A 91 25.23 13.37 -11.87
C ALA A 91 25.69 14.78 -12.26
N ALA A 92 24.75 15.71 -12.51
CA ALA A 92 25.07 17.11 -12.81
C ALA A 92 25.76 17.82 -11.63
N LEU A 93 25.26 17.62 -10.40
CA LEU A 93 25.90 18.14 -9.18
C LEU A 93 27.32 17.59 -9.01
N ARG A 94 27.54 16.30 -9.32
CA ARG A 94 28.87 15.68 -9.26
C ARG A 94 29.85 16.23 -10.29
N ALA A 95 29.36 16.60 -11.47
CA ALA A 95 30.15 17.18 -12.54
C ALA A 95 30.50 18.66 -12.29
N ASP A 96 29.74 19.37 -11.45
CA ASP A 96 30.01 20.76 -11.12
C ASP A 96 31.17 20.89 -10.11
N ALA A 97 32.32 21.36 -10.61
CA ALA A 97 33.51 21.56 -9.80
C ALA A 97 33.41 22.75 -8.83
N SER A 98 32.45 23.66 -9.00
CA SER A 98 32.24 24.81 -8.11
C SER A 98 31.57 24.43 -6.79
N LEU A 99 30.93 23.26 -6.73
CA LEU A 99 30.28 22.74 -5.53
C LEU A 99 31.26 21.91 -4.71
N GLU A 100 31.30 22.14 -3.41
CA GLU A 100 32.00 21.29 -2.44
C GLU A 100 31.49 19.84 -2.53
N PRO A 101 32.34 18.81 -2.32
CA PRO A 101 31.91 17.41 -2.39
C PRO A 101 30.69 17.09 -1.52
N GLN A 102 30.59 17.70 -0.33
CA GLN A 102 29.49 17.48 0.61
C GLN A 102 28.15 18.06 0.12
N ALA A 103 28.16 19.00 -0.84
CA ALA A 103 26.96 19.62 -1.40
C ALA A 103 26.33 18.79 -2.54
N ARG A 104 27.03 17.78 -3.06
CA ARG A 104 26.65 17.00 -4.26
C ARG A 104 25.69 15.86 -3.94
N LYS A 105 24.59 16.19 -3.25
CA LYS A 105 23.60 15.24 -2.70
C LYS A 105 22.16 15.73 -2.87
N LEU A 106 21.21 14.80 -2.83
CA LEU A 106 19.78 15.03 -3.00
C LEU A 106 18.99 14.50 -1.81
N LEU A 107 18.16 15.36 -1.22
CA LEU A 107 17.16 14.97 -0.23
C LEU A 107 15.78 14.91 -0.89
N SER A 108 15.09 13.78 -0.78
CA SER A 108 13.78 13.57 -1.40
C SER A 108 12.71 13.28 -0.35
N PHE A 109 11.71 14.15 -0.22
CA PHE A 109 10.58 13.94 0.69
C PHE A 109 9.42 13.17 0.04
N THR A 110 8.75 12.36 0.85
CA THR A 110 7.48 11.70 0.53
C THR A 110 6.60 11.66 1.78
N ASP A 111 5.28 11.82 1.63
CA ASP A 111 4.36 11.79 2.77
C ASP A 111 4.05 10.38 3.26
N ASN A 112 4.30 9.37 2.43
CA ASN A 112 4.12 7.97 2.81
C ASN A 112 5.48 7.31 3.09
N ARG A 113 5.59 6.70 4.29
CA ARG A 113 6.81 6.01 4.73
C ARG A 113 7.14 4.78 3.85
N GLN A 114 6.13 4.01 3.43
CA GLN A 114 6.33 2.86 2.55
C GLN A 114 6.74 3.28 1.13
N ASP A 115 6.29 4.45 0.67
CA ASP A 115 6.70 4.98 -0.64
C ASP A 115 8.17 5.42 -0.62
N ALA A 116 8.71 5.82 0.55
CA ALA A 116 10.15 6.09 0.68
C ALA A 116 10.97 4.82 0.46
N SER A 117 10.53 3.72 1.08
CA SER A 117 11.13 2.40 0.91
C SER A 117 11.01 1.89 -0.53
N LEU A 118 9.83 2.04 -1.15
CA LEU A 118 9.60 1.76 -2.57
C LEU A 118 10.59 2.52 -3.46
N GLN A 119 10.68 3.83 -3.27
CA GLN A 119 11.52 4.68 -4.11
C GLN A 119 13.01 4.38 -3.92
N ALA A 120 13.47 4.10 -2.69
CA ALA A 120 14.85 3.71 -2.42
C ALA A 120 15.19 2.35 -3.07
N GLY A 121 14.33 1.35 -2.90
CA GLY A 121 14.51 0.03 -3.52
C GLY A 121 14.48 0.09 -5.04
N HIS A 122 13.51 0.81 -5.61
CA HIS A 122 13.39 1.06 -7.04
C HIS A 122 14.65 1.75 -7.60
N PHE A 123 15.13 2.81 -6.93
CA PHE A 123 16.34 3.53 -7.32
C PHE A 123 17.55 2.60 -7.36
N ASN A 124 17.75 1.80 -6.31
CA ASN A 124 18.88 0.88 -6.21
C ASN A 124 18.85 -0.21 -7.29
N ASP A 125 17.70 -0.85 -7.50
CA ASP A 125 17.56 -1.87 -8.56
C ASP A 125 17.73 -1.28 -9.97
N PHE A 126 17.25 -0.04 -10.18
CA PHE A 126 17.46 0.69 -11.44
C PHE A 126 18.94 1.01 -11.68
N VAL A 127 19.67 1.47 -10.65
CA VAL A 127 21.11 1.72 -10.73
C VAL A 127 21.87 0.43 -11.01
N GLU A 128 21.60 -0.65 -10.26
CA GLU A 128 22.20 -1.98 -10.46
C GLU A 128 22.03 -2.46 -11.90
N THR A 129 20.79 -2.46 -12.40
CA THR A 129 20.45 -2.88 -13.76
C THR A 129 21.10 -1.98 -14.81
N SER A 130 21.17 -0.68 -14.56
CA SER A 130 21.76 0.29 -15.49
C SER A 130 23.27 0.17 -15.59
N LEU A 131 23.97 -0.04 -14.46
CA LEU A 131 25.40 -0.32 -14.42
C LEU A 131 25.74 -1.63 -15.14
N LEU A 132 24.95 -2.68 -14.89
CA LEU A 132 25.12 -3.97 -15.56
C LEU A 132 24.98 -3.83 -17.08
N ARG A 133 23.92 -3.17 -17.56
CA ARG A 133 23.67 -2.95 -18.99
C ARG A 133 24.74 -2.07 -19.63
N ALA A 134 25.18 -1.01 -18.96
CA ALA A 134 26.24 -0.15 -19.46
C ALA A 134 27.60 -0.89 -19.54
N ALA A 135 27.91 -1.72 -18.54
CA ALA A 135 29.10 -2.57 -18.55
C ALA A 135 29.06 -3.61 -19.67
N LEU A 136 27.91 -4.26 -19.88
CA LEU A 136 27.69 -5.18 -20.99
C LEU A 136 27.89 -4.52 -22.36
N TYR A 137 27.31 -3.33 -22.56
CA TYR A 137 27.49 -2.57 -23.79
C TYR A 137 28.97 -2.23 -24.03
N ARG A 138 29.68 -1.69 -23.02
CA ARG A 138 31.11 -1.38 -23.13
C ARG A 138 31.96 -2.60 -23.43
N ALA A 139 31.68 -3.73 -22.77
CA ALA A 139 32.39 -4.98 -23.00
C ALA A 139 32.16 -5.50 -24.43
N CYS A 140 30.93 -5.46 -24.93
CA CYS A 140 30.61 -5.85 -26.31
C CYS A 140 31.23 -4.88 -27.34
N HIS A 141 31.20 -3.58 -27.06
CA HIS A 141 31.78 -2.56 -27.92
C HIS A 141 33.31 -2.71 -28.02
N GLY A 142 33.99 -2.98 -26.90
CA GLY A 142 35.42 -3.28 -26.86
C GLY A 142 35.82 -4.58 -27.57
N ALA A 143 34.90 -5.54 -27.72
CA ALA A 143 35.12 -6.78 -28.47
C ALA A 143 34.97 -6.61 -29.99
N GLY A 144 34.41 -5.50 -30.47
CA GLY A 144 34.22 -5.21 -31.88
C GLY A 144 33.23 -6.17 -32.57
N THR A 145 33.43 -6.40 -33.87
CA THR A 145 32.51 -7.18 -34.72
C THR A 145 32.47 -8.67 -34.41
N GLN A 146 33.50 -9.21 -33.75
CA GLN A 146 33.54 -10.61 -33.31
C GLN A 146 32.52 -10.88 -32.19
N GLY A 147 32.22 -9.86 -31.37
CA GLY A 147 31.36 -9.99 -30.20
C GLY A 147 32.00 -10.79 -29.05
N LEU A 148 31.25 -10.92 -27.96
CA LEU A 148 31.64 -11.72 -26.79
C LEU A 148 31.01 -13.10 -26.85
N ARG A 149 31.76 -14.12 -26.45
CA ARG A 149 31.29 -15.50 -26.24
C ARG A 149 31.23 -15.84 -24.76
N TYR A 150 30.62 -16.98 -24.46
CA TYR A 150 30.42 -17.51 -23.10
C TYR A 150 31.66 -17.38 -22.19
N ASP A 151 32.83 -17.79 -22.67
CA ASP A 151 34.06 -17.86 -21.85
C ASP A 151 34.56 -16.46 -21.42
N ASP A 152 34.39 -15.45 -22.29
CA ASP A 152 34.89 -14.09 -22.08
C ASP A 152 33.82 -13.12 -21.54
N LEU A 153 32.53 -13.48 -21.64
CA LEU A 153 31.42 -12.59 -21.35
C LEU A 153 31.50 -12.01 -19.93
N THR A 154 31.54 -12.88 -18.91
CA THR A 154 31.50 -12.42 -17.51
C THR A 154 32.80 -11.70 -17.10
N PRO A 155 34.01 -12.20 -17.42
CA PRO A 155 35.25 -11.50 -17.11
C PRO A 155 35.32 -10.10 -17.73
N ARG A 156 34.95 -9.95 -19.02
CA ARG A 156 34.98 -8.65 -19.71
C ARG A 156 33.94 -7.67 -19.17
N VAL A 157 32.76 -8.17 -18.80
CA VAL A 157 31.74 -7.34 -18.13
C VAL A 157 32.21 -6.89 -16.75
N PHE A 158 32.85 -7.77 -15.97
CA PHE A 158 33.42 -7.42 -14.67
C PHE A 158 34.50 -6.33 -14.79
N GLU A 159 35.41 -6.46 -15.75
CA GLU A 159 36.42 -5.44 -16.05
C GLU A 159 35.80 -4.11 -16.50
N ALA A 160 34.80 -4.17 -17.39
CA ALA A 160 34.10 -2.99 -17.89
C ALA A 160 33.23 -2.30 -16.82
N LEU A 161 32.77 -3.05 -15.82
CA LEU A 161 32.02 -2.55 -14.67
C LEU A 161 32.91 -1.73 -13.73
N GLY A 162 34.16 -2.17 -13.52
CA GLY A 162 35.23 -1.36 -12.91
C GLY A 162 34.96 -0.91 -11.48
N LEU A 163 34.22 -1.69 -10.68
CA LEU A 163 33.87 -1.32 -9.31
C LEU A 163 35.07 -1.45 -8.36
N PRO A 164 35.27 -0.46 -7.47
CA PRO A 164 36.13 -0.58 -6.31
C PRO A 164 35.72 -1.75 -5.40
N ILE A 165 36.68 -2.35 -4.70
CA ILE A 165 36.44 -3.55 -3.86
C ILE A 165 35.51 -3.23 -2.67
N GLU A 166 35.59 -2.00 -2.16
CA GLU A 166 34.77 -1.47 -1.09
C GLU A 166 33.27 -1.42 -1.44
N ASP A 167 32.90 -1.43 -2.71
CA ASP A 167 31.51 -1.31 -3.17
C ASP A 167 30.77 -2.66 -3.24
N TYR A 168 31.49 -3.80 -3.19
CA TYR A 168 30.87 -5.13 -3.28
C TYR A 168 31.37 -6.14 -2.24
N ALA A 169 32.60 -6.04 -1.75
CA ALA A 169 33.16 -7.03 -0.84
C ALA A 169 32.66 -6.83 0.61
N SER A 170 32.45 -7.93 1.33
CA SER A 170 32.10 -7.90 2.76
C SER A 170 33.22 -7.32 3.63
N ASN A 171 34.47 -7.47 3.18
CA ASN A 171 35.67 -6.86 3.77
C ASN A 171 36.29 -5.88 2.76
N PRO A 172 36.10 -4.55 2.92
CA PRO A 172 36.65 -3.52 2.04
C PRO A 172 38.19 -3.53 1.95
N SER A 173 38.87 -4.12 2.93
CA SER A 173 40.33 -4.21 2.99
C SER A 173 40.89 -5.55 2.51
N ALA A 174 40.06 -6.40 1.89
CA ALA A 174 40.45 -7.74 1.45
C ALA A 174 41.68 -7.71 0.50
N ARG A 175 42.65 -8.59 0.77
CA ARG A 175 43.88 -8.75 -0.02
C ARG A 175 44.09 -10.22 -0.42
N TYR A 176 44.85 -10.44 -1.49
CA TYR A 176 45.24 -11.76 -1.98
C TYR A 176 44.03 -12.69 -2.17
N ALA A 177 44.05 -13.90 -1.61
CA ALA A 177 42.98 -14.90 -1.72
C ALA A 177 41.59 -14.36 -1.32
N ALA A 178 41.50 -13.53 -0.28
CA ALA A 178 40.21 -12.96 0.14
C ALA A 178 39.61 -12.03 -0.93
N ARG A 179 40.46 -11.31 -1.68
CA ARG A 179 40.02 -10.49 -2.81
C ARG A 179 39.60 -11.38 -3.98
N GLU A 180 40.35 -12.43 -4.29
CA GLU A 180 40.01 -13.36 -5.36
C GLU A 180 38.66 -14.07 -5.11
N GLU A 181 38.36 -14.43 -3.86
CA GLU A 181 37.05 -14.99 -3.50
C GLU A 181 35.90 -13.99 -3.66
N ALA A 182 36.12 -12.73 -3.26
CA ALA A 182 35.13 -11.66 -3.48
C ALA A 182 34.89 -11.40 -4.98
N ASP A 183 35.95 -11.34 -5.79
CA ASP A 183 35.87 -11.17 -7.24
C ASP A 183 35.14 -12.35 -7.90
N ARG A 184 35.43 -13.57 -7.46
CA ARG A 184 34.76 -14.79 -7.95
C ARG A 184 33.29 -14.80 -7.58
N ALA A 185 32.94 -14.40 -6.36
CA ALA A 185 31.55 -14.28 -5.92
C ALA A 185 30.78 -13.26 -6.78
N LEU A 186 31.34 -12.06 -6.99
CA LEU A 186 30.73 -11.02 -7.81
C LEU A 186 30.55 -11.47 -9.27
N ARG A 187 31.56 -12.10 -9.88
CA ARG A 187 31.45 -12.67 -11.24
C ARG A 187 30.31 -13.68 -11.34
N GLY A 188 30.12 -14.52 -10.33
CA GLY A 188 29.00 -15.46 -10.27
C GLY A 188 27.64 -14.75 -10.29
N VAL A 189 27.49 -13.68 -9.48
CA VAL A 189 26.27 -12.84 -9.45
C VAL A 189 26.04 -12.19 -10.81
N LEU A 190 27.07 -11.59 -11.41
CA LEU A 190 27.00 -10.95 -12.72
C LEU A 190 26.57 -11.93 -13.81
N SER A 191 27.17 -13.13 -13.85
CA SER A 191 26.80 -14.17 -14.80
C SER A 191 25.31 -14.48 -14.73
N TYR A 192 24.78 -14.73 -13.52
CA TYR A 192 23.35 -14.97 -13.33
C TYR A 192 22.48 -13.79 -13.81
N ARG A 193 22.80 -12.56 -13.39
CA ARG A 193 22.01 -11.36 -13.72
C ARG A 193 22.02 -11.05 -15.22
N LEU A 194 23.13 -11.29 -15.93
CA LEU A 194 23.25 -11.14 -17.38
C LEU A 194 22.30 -12.08 -18.14
N TYR A 195 22.31 -13.37 -17.82
CA TYR A 195 21.40 -14.32 -18.45
C TYR A 195 19.94 -14.05 -18.09
N ARG A 196 19.66 -13.61 -16.85
CA ARG A 196 18.32 -13.22 -16.44
C ARG A 196 17.79 -12.01 -17.22
N ASP A 197 18.64 -11.04 -17.58
CA ASP A 197 18.24 -9.85 -18.37
C ASP A 197 17.83 -10.19 -19.82
N LEU A 198 18.23 -11.35 -20.34
CA LEU A 198 17.76 -11.87 -21.64
C LEU A 198 16.30 -12.29 -21.64
N ARG A 199 15.74 -12.55 -20.45
CA ARG A 199 14.37 -13.04 -20.33
C ARG A 199 13.40 -12.03 -20.93
N ARG A 200 12.34 -12.55 -21.53
CA ARG A 200 11.22 -11.77 -22.01
C ARG A 200 10.56 -10.95 -20.89
N GLY A 201 10.76 -9.63 -20.92
CA GLY A 201 10.01 -8.65 -20.14
C GLY A 201 9.69 -7.43 -21.00
N TRP A 202 8.41 -7.04 -21.08
CA TRP A 202 8.06 -5.74 -21.67
C TRP A 202 8.26 -4.69 -20.56
N ARG A 203 9.45 -4.10 -20.48
CA ARG A 203 9.74 -3.00 -19.56
C ARG A 203 9.54 -1.68 -20.31
N ILE A 204 8.36 -1.07 -20.16
CA ILE A 204 8.05 0.24 -20.78
C ILE A 204 8.98 1.32 -20.23
N THR A 205 9.29 1.24 -18.95
CA THR A 205 9.96 2.28 -18.18
C THR A 205 11.47 2.05 -18.00
N SER A 206 11.98 0.85 -18.31
CA SER A 206 13.42 0.51 -18.29
C SER A 206 13.78 -0.46 -19.42
N PRO A 207 13.83 0.01 -20.69
CA PRO A 207 14.07 -0.84 -21.85
C PRO A 207 15.44 -1.52 -21.79
N ASN A 208 15.53 -2.78 -22.23
CA ASN A 208 16.81 -3.49 -22.29
C ASN A 208 17.68 -3.04 -23.49
N LEU A 209 18.92 -3.53 -23.57
CA LEU A 209 19.85 -3.10 -24.62
C LEU A 209 19.39 -3.50 -26.03
N GLU A 210 18.72 -4.64 -26.21
CA GLU A 210 18.14 -5.04 -27.51
C GLU A 210 17.04 -4.05 -27.96
N GLN A 211 16.19 -3.60 -27.02
CA GLN A 211 15.16 -2.59 -27.27
C GLN A 211 15.75 -1.20 -27.53
N CYS A 212 16.90 -0.90 -26.92
CA CYS A 212 17.66 0.31 -27.18
C CYS A 212 18.54 0.23 -28.44
N GLY A 213 18.50 -0.87 -29.20
CA GLY A 213 19.37 -1.07 -30.36
C GLY A 213 20.87 -1.11 -30.04
N LEU A 214 21.24 -1.26 -28.76
CA LEU A 214 22.62 -1.24 -28.27
C LEU A 214 23.22 -2.65 -28.14
N LEU A 215 22.39 -3.70 -28.21
CA LEU A 215 22.83 -5.09 -28.19
C LEU A 215 22.18 -5.85 -29.34
N GLU A 216 22.99 -6.54 -30.11
CA GLU A 216 22.57 -7.54 -31.09
C GLU A 216 23.02 -8.92 -30.62
N ILE A 217 22.08 -9.87 -30.63
CA ILE A 217 22.39 -11.28 -30.39
C ILE A 217 22.45 -12.00 -31.74
N ASP A 218 23.54 -12.76 -31.91
CA ASP A 218 23.75 -13.67 -33.03
C ASP A 218 24.12 -15.06 -32.49
N TYR A 219 24.19 -16.05 -33.37
CA TYR A 219 24.48 -17.43 -32.96
C TYR A 219 25.58 -18.06 -33.82
N VAL A 220 26.42 -18.88 -33.19
CA VAL A 220 27.55 -19.54 -33.84
C VAL A 220 27.06 -20.49 -34.93
N ALA A 221 27.72 -20.47 -36.09
CA ALA A 221 27.53 -21.38 -37.22
C ALA A 221 26.13 -21.37 -37.88
N LEU A 222 25.25 -20.40 -37.61
CA LEU A 222 23.91 -20.38 -38.21
C LEU A 222 23.92 -20.23 -39.73
N ASP A 223 24.87 -19.46 -40.28
CA ASP A 223 24.99 -19.25 -41.73
C ASP A 223 25.40 -20.55 -42.43
N GLU A 224 26.40 -21.24 -41.86
CA GLU A 224 26.90 -22.53 -42.31
C GLU A 224 25.82 -23.61 -42.20
N ILE A 225 25.14 -23.73 -41.05
CA ILE A 225 24.04 -24.69 -40.83
C ILE A 225 22.92 -24.46 -41.86
N SER A 226 22.59 -23.20 -42.17
CA SER A 226 21.48 -22.88 -43.09
C SER A 226 21.82 -23.17 -44.55
N ALA A 227 23.10 -23.07 -44.92
CA ALA A 227 23.62 -23.33 -46.27
C ALA A 227 23.97 -24.81 -46.53
N ASP A 228 24.20 -25.61 -45.49
CA ASP A 228 24.60 -27.01 -45.60
C ASP A 228 23.48 -27.90 -46.15
N GLY A 229 23.56 -28.26 -47.43
CA GLY A 229 22.57 -29.13 -48.06
C GLY A 229 22.38 -30.48 -47.37
N GLU A 230 23.45 -31.09 -46.85
CA GLU A 230 23.42 -32.44 -46.26
C GLU A 230 22.57 -32.46 -44.98
N LEU A 231 22.68 -31.44 -44.14
CA LEU A 231 21.89 -31.30 -42.90
C LEU A 231 20.36 -31.21 -43.17
N TRP A 232 19.97 -30.67 -44.33
CA TRP A 232 18.55 -30.43 -44.68
C TRP A 232 17.95 -31.51 -45.61
N GLU A 233 18.75 -32.36 -46.24
CA GLU A 233 18.26 -33.38 -47.20
C GLU A 233 17.25 -34.36 -46.58
N ALA A 234 17.49 -34.78 -45.33
CA ALA A 234 16.65 -35.73 -44.62
C ALA A 234 15.45 -35.08 -43.87
N ARG A 235 15.23 -33.76 -44.03
CA ARG A 235 14.23 -32.98 -43.28
C ARG A 235 12.95 -32.76 -44.07
N HIS A 236 11.93 -32.23 -43.41
CA HIS A 236 10.63 -31.95 -44.00
C HIS A 236 10.75 -31.20 -45.35
N PRO A 237 9.98 -31.57 -46.40
CA PRO A 237 10.12 -31.01 -47.75
C PRO A 237 10.07 -29.48 -47.84
N LEU A 238 9.27 -28.83 -46.98
CA LEU A 238 9.17 -27.37 -46.91
C LEU A 238 10.45 -26.69 -46.37
N LEU A 239 11.22 -27.35 -45.52
CA LEU A 239 12.51 -26.85 -45.04
C LEU A 239 13.60 -27.10 -46.08
N ARG A 240 13.59 -28.28 -46.69
CA ARG A 240 14.53 -28.66 -47.76
C ARG A 240 14.39 -27.78 -49.00
N SER A 241 13.18 -27.39 -49.39
CA SER A 241 12.96 -26.50 -50.55
C SER A 241 13.11 -25.01 -50.24
N ALA A 242 13.24 -24.63 -48.96
CA ALA A 242 13.44 -23.23 -48.58
C ALA A 242 14.86 -22.76 -48.91
N ALA A 243 14.98 -21.50 -49.33
CA ALA A 243 16.27 -20.85 -49.54
C ALA A 243 17.07 -20.73 -48.22
N PRO A 244 18.42 -20.77 -48.26
CA PRO A 244 19.25 -20.65 -47.07
C PRO A 244 18.91 -19.44 -46.18
N GLU A 245 18.55 -18.31 -46.77
CA GLU A 245 18.17 -17.09 -46.05
C GLU A 245 16.90 -17.30 -45.21
N LYS A 246 15.90 -18.02 -45.75
CA LYS A 246 14.67 -18.35 -45.03
C LYS A 246 14.95 -19.36 -43.91
N ARG A 247 15.81 -20.35 -44.16
CA ARG A 247 16.22 -21.32 -43.12
C ARG A 247 16.92 -20.62 -41.96
N ARG A 248 17.84 -19.69 -42.27
CA ARG A 248 18.52 -18.85 -41.28
C ARG A 248 17.55 -18.02 -40.46
N GLU A 249 16.58 -17.37 -41.11
CA GLU A 249 15.57 -16.57 -40.42
C GLU A 249 14.75 -17.42 -39.44
N VAL A 250 14.30 -18.60 -39.89
CA VAL A 250 13.56 -19.55 -39.05
C VAL A 250 14.39 -20.01 -37.84
N CYS A 251 15.64 -20.43 -38.06
CA CYS A 251 16.54 -20.86 -37.00
C CYS A 251 16.85 -19.74 -36.00
N ARG A 252 17.14 -18.52 -36.48
CA ARG A 252 17.40 -17.35 -35.61
C ARG A 252 16.21 -17.03 -34.73
N VAL A 253 15.00 -16.97 -35.31
CA VAL A 253 13.77 -16.69 -34.54
C VAL A 253 13.49 -17.79 -33.52
N LEU A 254 13.77 -19.06 -33.82
CA LEU A 254 13.67 -20.15 -32.85
C LEU A 254 14.64 -19.95 -31.68
N CYS A 255 15.92 -19.72 -31.97
CA CYS A 255 16.93 -19.49 -30.95
C CYS A 255 16.60 -18.28 -30.06
N ASP A 256 16.02 -17.21 -30.64
CA ASP A 256 15.55 -16.04 -29.89
C ASP A 256 14.41 -16.37 -28.93
N ILE A 257 13.45 -17.22 -29.34
CA ILE A 257 12.39 -17.69 -28.44
C ILE A 257 12.99 -18.48 -27.28
N LEU A 258 13.86 -19.45 -27.57
CA LEU A 258 14.48 -20.31 -26.55
C LEU A 258 15.29 -19.49 -25.54
N ARG A 259 16.09 -18.54 -26.04
CA ARG A 259 16.86 -17.60 -25.23
C ARG A 259 15.97 -16.77 -24.32
N ARG A 260 14.90 -16.18 -24.86
CA ARG A 260 13.97 -15.30 -24.12
C ARG A 260 13.10 -16.00 -23.11
N ASP A 261 12.86 -17.30 -23.30
CA ASP A 261 12.20 -18.17 -22.33
C ASP A 261 13.20 -18.80 -21.34
N LEU A 262 14.48 -18.41 -21.36
CA LEU A 262 15.56 -18.97 -20.53
C LEU A 262 15.74 -20.50 -20.68
N ALA A 263 15.42 -21.05 -21.85
CA ALA A 263 15.74 -22.43 -22.21
C ALA A 263 17.21 -22.55 -22.65
N ILE A 264 18.13 -22.15 -21.76
CA ILE A 264 19.56 -22.06 -22.00
C ILE A 264 20.30 -23.04 -21.08
N LYS A 265 21.20 -23.84 -21.65
CA LYS A 265 22.14 -24.66 -20.88
C LYS A 265 23.31 -23.79 -20.43
N VAL A 266 23.26 -23.40 -19.15
CA VAL A 266 24.32 -22.64 -18.47
C VAL A 266 24.33 -22.97 -16.98
N GLU A 267 25.51 -23.01 -16.37
CA GLU A 267 25.69 -23.43 -14.97
C GLU A 267 24.97 -22.51 -13.98
N CYS A 268 25.02 -21.19 -14.19
CA CYS A 268 24.41 -20.19 -13.28
C CYS A 268 22.87 -20.24 -13.22
N LEU A 269 22.22 -20.95 -14.14
CA LEU A 269 20.77 -21.21 -14.12
C LEU A 269 20.42 -22.61 -13.57
N SER A 270 21.41 -23.37 -13.10
CA SER A 270 21.20 -24.69 -12.51
C SER A 270 20.89 -24.59 -11.01
N PRO A 271 19.95 -25.39 -10.47
CA PRO A 271 19.60 -25.32 -9.05
C PRO A 271 20.78 -25.59 -8.10
N ALA A 272 21.64 -26.54 -8.45
CA ALA A 272 22.78 -26.93 -7.61
C ALA A 272 23.83 -25.82 -7.52
N GLU A 273 24.15 -25.18 -8.65
CA GLU A 273 25.11 -24.07 -8.64
C GLU A 273 24.53 -22.81 -8.00
N GLN A 274 23.22 -22.58 -8.12
CA GLN A 274 22.55 -21.43 -7.51
C GLN A 274 22.63 -21.41 -5.97
N GLU A 275 22.50 -22.55 -5.32
CA GLU A 275 22.68 -22.66 -3.86
C GLU A 275 24.13 -22.38 -3.45
N SER A 276 25.10 -22.95 -4.19
CA SER A 276 26.54 -22.68 -3.98
C SER A 276 26.87 -21.19 -4.20
N LEU A 277 26.31 -20.61 -5.26
CA LEU A 277 26.49 -19.22 -5.63
C LEU A 277 25.95 -18.26 -4.56
N LYS A 278 24.74 -18.54 -4.02
CA LYS A 278 24.19 -17.79 -2.88
C LYS A 278 25.09 -17.86 -1.66
N SER A 279 25.53 -19.06 -1.29
CA SER A 279 26.42 -19.26 -0.14
C SER A 279 27.73 -18.46 -0.27
N ARG A 280 28.39 -18.52 -1.43
CA ARG A 280 29.61 -17.74 -1.71
C ARG A 280 29.34 -16.23 -1.67
N ALA A 281 28.23 -15.77 -2.23
CA ALA A 281 27.84 -14.37 -2.22
C ALA A 281 27.64 -13.87 -0.77
N PHE A 282 26.88 -14.59 0.07
CA PHE A 282 26.66 -14.20 1.46
C PHE A 282 27.93 -14.17 2.31
N GLN A 283 28.91 -15.01 1.99
CA GLN A 283 30.18 -15.06 2.71
C GLN A 283 31.12 -13.91 2.32
N ASN A 284 31.21 -13.59 1.02
CA ASN A 284 32.26 -12.74 0.48
C ASN A 284 31.80 -11.34 0.04
N LEU A 285 30.49 -11.15 -0.18
CA LEU A 285 29.90 -9.89 -0.62
C LEU A 285 29.19 -9.18 0.52
N GLN A 286 28.97 -7.88 0.37
CA GLN A 286 28.19 -7.09 1.33
C GLN A 286 26.81 -7.73 1.56
N ALA A 287 26.33 -7.66 2.80
CA ALA A 287 25.05 -8.26 3.19
C ALA A 287 23.87 -7.48 2.57
N PRO A 288 22.73 -8.14 2.33
CA PRO A 288 21.51 -7.47 1.88
C PRO A 288 21.13 -6.28 2.79
N PRO A 289 20.56 -5.21 2.22
CA PRO A 289 20.10 -5.06 0.84
C PRO A 289 21.16 -4.40 -0.08
N ALA A 290 22.45 -4.75 0.05
CA ALA A 290 23.49 -4.27 -0.86
C ALA A 290 23.21 -4.62 -2.34
N LEU A 291 23.73 -3.80 -3.26
CA LEU A 291 23.44 -3.88 -4.70
C LEU A 291 23.88 -5.22 -5.32
N TRP A 292 25.05 -5.74 -4.93
CA TRP A 292 25.73 -6.83 -5.64
C TRP A 292 25.60 -8.20 -4.99
N THR A 293 24.56 -8.42 -4.16
CA THR A 293 24.31 -9.71 -3.50
C THR A 293 22.90 -10.24 -3.79
N PHE A 294 22.61 -11.46 -3.34
CA PHE A 294 21.26 -12.02 -3.40
C PHE A 294 20.50 -11.74 -2.12
N ASP A 295 19.17 -11.73 -2.18
CA ASP A 295 18.36 -11.69 -0.97
C ASP A 295 18.15 -13.09 -0.35
N ASP A 296 18.04 -13.16 0.99
CA ASP A 296 17.87 -14.40 1.76
C ASP A 296 16.67 -15.28 1.33
N GLY A 297 15.67 -14.68 0.68
CA GLY A 297 14.47 -15.33 0.15
C GLY A 297 14.35 -15.27 -1.37
N GLU A 298 15.35 -14.75 -2.09
CA GLU A 298 15.28 -14.61 -3.55
C GLU A 298 15.19 -15.99 -4.22
N VAL A 299 14.07 -16.25 -4.89
CA VAL A 299 13.94 -17.45 -5.73
C VAL A 299 14.60 -17.16 -7.06
N LEU A 300 15.74 -17.80 -7.33
CA LEU A 300 16.47 -17.61 -8.57
C LEU A 300 15.77 -18.36 -9.70
N GLU A 301 15.56 -17.67 -10.81
CA GLU A 301 15.08 -18.26 -12.06
C GLU A 301 16.03 -19.39 -12.53
N GLN A 302 15.43 -20.50 -12.95
CA GLN A 302 16.15 -21.70 -13.39
C GLN A 302 16.02 -21.90 -14.90
N ALA A 303 16.97 -22.63 -15.48
CA ALA A 303 16.93 -22.97 -16.90
C ALA A 303 15.68 -23.81 -17.23
N ARG A 304 14.89 -23.35 -18.20
CA ARG A 304 13.72 -24.08 -18.69
C ARG A 304 14.14 -25.20 -19.65
N VAL A 305 13.27 -26.18 -19.86
CA VAL A 305 13.43 -27.16 -20.94
C VAL A 305 12.43 -26.84 -22.04
N ALA A 306 12.89 -26.82 -23.29
CA ALA A 306 12.03 -26.55 -24.43
C ALA A 306 11.57 -27.84 -25.09
N PHE A 307 10.27 -27.88 -25.43
CA PHE A 307 9.66 -29.01 -26.13
C PHE A 307 9.02 -28.53 -27.45
N PRO A 308 9.32 -29.19 -28.59
CA PRO A 308 8.77 -28.86 -29.91
C PRO A 308 7.33 -29.36 -30.08
N ARG A 309 6.46 -29.13 -29.08
CA ARG A 309 5.06 -29.55 -29.09
C ARG A 309 4.15 -28.57 -28.36
N GLY A 310 2.84 -28.75 -28.56
CA GLY A 310 1.84 -28.08 -27.74
C GLY A 310 1.82 -28.59 -26.29
N ARG A 311 1.36 -27.74 -25.36
CA ARG A 311 1.07 -28.16 -23.99
C ARG A 311 -0.14 -29.10 -23.98
N GLU A 312 -0.04 -30.21 -23.26
CA GLU A 312 -1.15 -31.16 -23.12
C GLU A 312 -2.21 -30.63 -22.15
N LYS A 313 -3.49 -30.93 -22.42
CA LYS A 313 -4.60 -30.55 -21.54
C LYS A 313 -4.69 -31.53 -20.37
N GLY A 314 -4.54 -31.03 -19.15
CA GLY A 314 -4.70 -31.83 -17.92
C GLY A 314 -3.44 -32.53 -17.41
N SER A 315 -2.29 -32.37 -18.07
CA SER A 315 -1.01 -32.84 -17.56
C SER A 315 -0.54 -31.96 -16.39
N SER A 316 0.10 -32.57 -15.38
CA SER A 316 0.81 -31.87 -14.29
C SER A 316 2.10 -31.16 -14.75
N ASP A 317 2.20 -30.87 -16.05
CA ASP A 317 3.32 -30.16 -16.67
C ASP A 317 3.50 -28.83 -15.95
N SER A 318 4.60 -28.73 -15.20
CA SER A 318 4.93 -27.56 -14.41
C SER A 318 4.92 -26.31 -15.32
N ASN A 319 4.44 -25.17 -14.82
CA ASN A 319 4.50 -23.88 -15.53
C ASN A 319 5.96 -23.41 -15.81
N LEU A 320 6.97 -24.27 -15.61
CA LEU A 320 8.39 -23.98 -15.68
C LEU A 320 9.02 -24.39 -17.03
N ASP A 321 8.33 -25.13 -17.89
CA ASP A 321 8.87 -25.57 -19.19
C ASP A 321 8.39 -24.69 -20.36
N ALA A 322 9.18 -24.64 -21.43
CA ALA A 322 8.89 -23.86 -22.63
C ALA A 322 8.30 -24.76 -23.73
N TYR A 323 7.16 -24.38 -24.30
CA TYR A 323 6.46 -25.18 -25.31
C TYR A 323 6.33 -24.44 -26.64
N VAL A 324 6.98 -24.98 -27.67
CA VAL A 324 6.96 -24.44 -29.03
C VAL A 324 6.10 -25.36 -29.90
N GLY A 325 4.78 -25.15 -29.89
CA GLY A 325 3.83 -26.00 -30.61
C GLY A 325 3.32 -25.41 -31.93
N ALA A 326 2.65 -26.23 -32.75
CA ALA A 326 2.08 -25.83 -34.05
C ALA A 326 1.08 -24.66 -33.99
N ARG A 327 0.39 -24.47 -32.86
CA ARG A 327 -0.57 -23.37 -32.64
C ARG A 327 0.04 -22.12 -31.98
N SER A 328 1.32 -22.18 -31.58
CA SER A 328 2.06 -21.06 -31.00
C SER A 328 2.25 -19.93 -32.01
N ASN A 329 2.68 -18.74 -31.55
CA ASN A 329 3.01 -17.65 -32.46
C ASN A 329 4.11 -18.04 -33.45
N TYR A 330 5.10 -18.81 -33.00
CA TYR A 330 6.16 -19.35 -33.86
C TYR A 330 5.61 -20.34 -34.89
N GLY A 331 4.72 -21.25 -34.48
CA GLY A 331 4.05 -22.17 -35.42
C GLY A 331 3.21 -21.45 -36.49
N ARG A 332 2.66 -20.27 -36.18
CA ARG A 332 1.99 -19.41 -37.19
C ARG A 332 2.99 -18.71 -38.11
N PHE A 333 4.08 -18.18 -37.54
CA PHE A 333 5.17 -17.55 -38.27
C PHE A 333 5.79 -18.51 -39.29
N LEU A 334 6.11 -19.74 -38.87
CA LEU A 334 6.61 -20.81 -39.74
C LEU A 334 5.70 -21.06 -40.96
N ARG A 335 4.40 -21.19 -40.74
CA ARG A 335 3.43 -21.40 -41.83
C ARG A 335 3.37 -20.21 -42.79
N ALA A 336 3.44 -18.99 -42.27
CA ALA A 336 3.39 -17.78 -43.08
C ALA A 336 4.66 -17.59 -43.94
N LEU A 337 5.83 -17.92 -43.39
CA LEU A 337 7.13 -17.70 -44.06
C LEU A 337 7.47 -18.80 -45.08
N LEU A 338 7.19 -20.08 -44.75
CA LEU A 338 7.57 -21.23 -45.57
C LEU A 338 6.60 -21.53 -46.72
N SER A 339 5.37 -20.99 -46.71
CA SER A 339 4.40 -21.21 -47.80
C SER A 339 3.53 -19.96 -48.04
N PRO A 340 4.07 -18.92 -48.71
CA PRO A 340 3.29 -17.75 -49.08
C PRO A 340 2.30 -18.11 -50.20
N GLY A 341 1.08 -18.51 -49.84
CA GLY A 341 -0.03 -18.73 -50.78
C GLY A 341 -0.79 -20.06 -50.66
N GLU A 342 -0.24 -21.07 -49.97
CA GLU A 342 -0.92 -22.36 -49.75
C GLU A 342 -1.05 -22.68 -48.24
N PRO A 343 -2.22 -23.12 -47.77
CA PRO A 343 -2.45 -23.36 -46.34
C PRO A 343 -1.78 -24.66 -45.86
N VAL A 344 -0.65 -24.53 -45.16
CA VAL A 344 -0.03 -25.64 -44.40
C VAL A 344 -0.97 -26.07 -43.27
N LYS A 345 -1.29 -27.38 -43.18
CA LYS A 345 -2.16 -27.88 -42.10
C LYS A 345 -1.42 -27.82 -40.77
N VAL A 346 -2.16 -27.58 -39.69
CA VAL A 346 -1.60 -27.49 -38.34
C VAL A 346 -0.89 -28.79 -37.92
N ALA A 347 -1.37 -29.94 -38.41
CA ALA A 347 -0.78 -31.26 -38.13
C ALA A 347 0.64 -31.41 -38.71
N ASP A 348 0.94 -30.74 -39.82
CA ASP A 348 2.22 -30.88 -40.52
C ASP A 348 3.33 -30.01 -39.90
N VAL A 349 2.99 -29.12 -38.95
CA VAL A 349 3.94 -28.19 -38.33
C VAL A 349 4.74 -28.84 -37.18
N GLU A 350 4.21 -29.85 -36.49
CA GLU A 350 4.95 -30.52 -35.41
C GLU A 350 6.17 -31.30 -35.92
N PRO A 351 6.09 -32.07 -37.03
CA PRO A 351 7.28 -32.67 -37.67
C PRO A 351 8.32 -31.63 -38.10
N ILE A 352 7.89 -30.50 -38.68
CA ILE A 352 8.78 -29.39 -39.06
C ILE A 352 9.52 -28.83 -37.84
N LEU A 353 8.82 -28.69 -36.70
CA LEU A 353 9.43 -28.22 -35.46
C LEU A 353 10.46 -29.21 -34.93
N LEU A 354 10.16 -30.51 -34.94
CA LEU A 354 11.12 -31.54 -34.53
C LEU A 354 12.38 -31.50 -35.39
N ASP A 355 12.23 -31.47 -36.72
CA ASP A 355 13.35 -31.38 -37.65
C ASP A 355 14.22 -30.15 -37.41
N LEU A 356 13.61 -28.98 -37.14
CA LEU A 356 14.35 -27.76 -36.82
C LEU A 356 15.18 -27.88 -35.54
N PHE A 357 14.63 -28.50 -34.50
CA PHE A 357 15.36 -28.73 -33.25
C PHE A 357 16.50 -29.74 -33.45
N GLU A 358 16.29 -30.80 -34.23
CA GLU A 358 17.32 -31.79 -34.55
C GLU A 358 18.46 -31.20 -35.38
N VAL A 359 18.16 -30.41 -36.43
CA VAL A 359 19.19 -29.72 -37.23
C VAL A 359 20.05 -28.81 -36.37
N LEU A 360 19.44 -28.04 -35.48
CA LEU A 360 20.19 -27.17 -34.57
C LEU A 360 20.98 -27.95 -33.51
N CYS A 361 20.54 -29.17 -33.15
CA CYS A 361 21.30 -30.08 -32.29
C CYS A 361 22.52 -30.66 -33.01
N GLU A 362 22.36 -31.13 -34.25
CA GLU A 362 23.45 -31.65 -35.10
C GLU A 362 24.46 -30.55 -35.43
N GLY A 363 23.99 -29.34 -35.72
CA GLY A 363 24.82 -28.13 -35.88
C GLY A 363 25.45 -27.62 -34.57
N GLY A 364 25.19 -28.28 -33.44
CA GLY A 364 25.85 -27.99 -32.16
C GLY A 364 25.31 -26.78 -31.39
N VAL A 365 24.28 -26.09 -31.89
CA VAL A 365 23.64 -24.91 -31.26
C VAL A 365 22.74 -25.32 -30.08
N LEU A 366 21.97 -26.39 -30.25
CA LEU A 366 21.11 -26.97 -29.19
C LEU A 366 21.74 -28.23 -28.59
N GLU A 367 21.26 -28.59 -27.40
CA GLU A 367 21.57 -29.86 -26.75
C GLU A 367 20.30 -30.55 -26.27
N LYS A 368 20.27 -31.88 -26.39
CA LYS A 368 19.21 -32.72 -25.83
C LYS A 368 19.36 -32.82 -24.32
N ASP A 369 18.28 -32.56 -23.60
CA ASP A 369 18.21 -32.64 -22.15
C ASP A 369 17.42 -33.87 -21.71
N TYR A 370 18.11 -34.81 -21.07
CA TYR A 370 17.54 -36.08 -20.59
C TYR A 370 17.14 -36.05 -19.10
N SER A 371 17.32 -34.91 -18.40
CA SER A 371 17.08 -34.81 -16.96
C SER A 371 15.59 -34.88 -16.57
N THR A 372 14.68 -34.56 -17.51
CA THR A 372 13.22 -34.61 -17.32
C THR A 372 12.65 -36.03 -17.35
N LEU A 373 13.31 -36.96 -18.06
CA LEU A 373 12.93 -38.39 -18.13
C LEU A 373 13.02 -39.07 -16.75
N LYS A 374 13.95 -38.64 -15.89
CA LYS A 374 14.12 -39.18 -14.52
C LYS A 374 13.10 -38.66 -13.51
N ARG A 375 12.50 -37.46 -13.72
CA ARG A 375 11.50 -36.89 -12.79
C ARG A 375 10.09 -37.43 -13.02
N ARG A 376 9.74 -37.81 -14.26
CA ARG A 376 8.40 -38.26 -14.64
C ARG A 376 8.17 -39.76 -14.44
N SER A 377 9.22 -40.58 -14.61
CA SER A 377 9.18 -42.04 -14.46
C SER A 377 8.85 -42.52 -13.04
N ALA A 378 8.97 -41.67 -12.00
CA ALA A 378 8.64 -42.01 -10.62
C ALA A 378 7.16 -41.84 -10.25
N ARG A 379 6.33 -41.17 -11.07
CA ARG A 379 4.90 -40.93 -10.78
C ARG A 379 3.92 -41.40 -11.85
N PHE A 380 4.34 -41.56 -13.10
CA PHE A 380 3.46 -42.02 -14.19
C PHE A 380 4.23 -42.93 -15.17
N GLN A 381 3.64 -44.07 -15.52
CA GLN A 381 4.08 -44.91 -16.64
C GLN A 381 3.65 -44.27 -17.96
N THR A 382 4.39 -43.30 -18.48
CA THR A 382 4.13 -42.73 -19.82
C THR A 382 5.43 -42.54 -20.60
N ARG A 383 5.46 -43.15 -21.79
CA ARG A 383 6.41 -43.07 -22.94
C ARG A 383 7.84 -42.60 -22.65
N ASP A 384 8.78 -43.53 -22.78
CA ASP A 384 10.25 -43.38 -22.72
C ASP A 384 10.89 -42.43 -23.77
N GLU A 385 10.12 -41.64 -24.53
CA GLU A 385 10.59 -40.95 -25.74
C GLU A 385 10.40 -39.42 -25.73
N GLU A 386 10.15 -38.79 -24.58
CA GLU A 386 10.01 -37.32 -24.54
C GLU A 386 11.38 -36.62 -24.50
N GLN A 387 11.84 -36.14 -25.66
CA GLN A 387 13.11 -35.41 -25.80
C GLN A 387 12.91 -33.91 -25.55
N GLY A 388 13.55 -33.38 -24.51
CA GLY A 388 13.65 -31.94 -24.23
C GLY A 388 14.93 -31.34 -24.81
N TYR A 389 14.93 -30.02 -25.04
CA TYR A 389 16.04 -29.31 -25.66
C TYR A 389 16.40 -28.02 -24.91
N ARG A 390 17.69 -27.65 -24.96
CA ARG A 390 18.20 -26.38 -24.43
C ARG A 390 19.22 -25.76 -25.40
N LEU A 391 19.21 -24.44 -25.49
CA LEU A 391 20.20 -23.66 -26.23
C LEU A 391 21.52 -23.63 -25.48
N LYS A 392 22.64 -23.98 -26.13
CA LYS A 392 23.95 -23.89 -25.46
C LYS A 392 24.37 -22.44 -25.29
N ALA A 393 24.78 -22.06 -24.08
CA ALA A 393 25.32 -20.72 -23.84
C ALA A 393 26.54 -20.38 -24.72
N SER A 394 27.36 -21.39 -25.06
CA SER A 394 28.51 -21.25 -25.96
C SER A 394 28.15 -20.94 -27.41
N ALA A 395 26.89 -21.17 -27.80
CA ALA A 395 26.39 -20.85 -29.14
C ALA A 395 25.89 -19.41 -29.28
N ILE A 396 25.81 -18.64 -28.18
CA ILE A 396 25.32 -17.25 -28.18
C ILE A 396 26.50 -16.28 -28.38
N ILE A 397 26.36 -15.36 -29.33
CA ILE A 397 27.31 -14.27 -29.61
C ILE A 397 26.65 -12.94 -29.22
N TRP A 398 27.33 -12.16 -28.39
CA TRP A 398 26.86 -10.85 -27.93
C TRP A 398 27.61 -9.73 -28.66
N ARG A 399 26.91 -8.95 -29.49
CA ARG A 399 27.51 -7.86 -30.29
C ARG A 399 26.95 -6.51 -29.88
N ALA A 400 27.78 -5.47 -29.93
CA ALA A 400 27.31 -4.11 -29.74
C ALA A 400 26.50 -3.65 -30.96
N GLY A 401 25.31 -3.10 -30.70
CA GLY A 401 24.51 -2.38 -31.69
C GLY A 401 24.85 -0.89 -31.74
N ASP A 402 24.36 -0.21 -32.77
CA ASP A 402 24.61 1.22 -33.04
C ASP A 402 23.59 2.17 -32.40
N GLY A 403 22.53 1.63 -31.79
CA GLY A 403 21.45 2.39 -31.17
C GLY A 403 20.45 3.02 -32.13
N THR A 404 20.48 2.66 -33.43
CA THR A 404 19.62 3.28 -34.46
C THR A 404 18.34 2.51 -34.72
N LYS A 405 18.35 1.19 -34.56
CA LYS A 405 17.21 0.30 -34.83
C LYS A 405 16.91 -0.57 -33.60
N PRO A 406 15.68 -0.56 -33.07
CA PRO A 406 15.31 -1.45 -31.97
C PRO A 406 15.18 -2.89 -32.50
N PHE A 407 15.34 -3.88 -31.62
CA PHE A 407 15.04 -5.27 -31.96
C PHE A 407 13.62 -5.42 -32.52
N HIS A 408 13.49 -6.07 -33.68
CA HIS A 408 12.20 -6.39 -34.31
C HIS A 408 11.76 -7.80 -33.91
N ASP A 409 10.60 -7.94 -33.24
CA ASP A 409 9.98 -9.23 -32.92
C ASP A 409 8.93 -9.61 -33.98
N PRO A 410 9.28 -10.46 -34.98
CA PRO A 410 8.38 -10.82 -36.06
C PRO A 410 7.13 -11.59 -35.60
N LEU A 411 7.14 -12.13 -34.37
CA LEU A 411 6.02 -12.89 -33.80
C LEU A 411 4.93 -11.97 -33.22
N ARG A 412 5.29 -10.73 -32.86
CA ARG A 412 4.39 -9.75 -32.23
C ARG A 412 3.97 -8.64 -33.18
N THR A 413 4.90 -8.16 -33.99
CA THR A 413 4.70 -7.07 -34.94
C THR A 413 5.09 -7.56 -36.33
N PRO A 414 4.18 -8.29 -37.02
CA PRO A 414 4.49 -8.90 -38.31
C PRO A 414 4.82 -7.89 -39.40
N GLN A 415 4.33 -6.65 -39.26
CA GLN A 415 4.52 -5.57 -40.22
C GLN A 415 4.93 -4.29 -39.50
N LEU A 416 6.10 -3.75 -39.84
CA LEU A 416 6.57 -2.44 -39.38
C LEU A 416 5.78 -1.32 -40.09
N ALA A 417 5.68 -0.15 -39.45
CA ALA A 417 5.09 1.03 -40.07
C ALA A 417 5.87 1.40 -41.34
N GLN A 418 5.17 1.65 -42.44
CA GLN A 418 5.80 2.20 -43.65
C GLN A 418 6.12 3.67 -43.38
N SER A 419 7.40 4.06 -43.52
CA SER A 419 7.80 5.46 -43.52
C SER A 419 7.24 6.14 -44.77
N GLY A 420 6.22 6.98 -44.58
CA GLY A 420 5.66 7.83 -45.63
C GLY A 420 4.29 7.39 -46.14
N ALA A 421 3.23 7.84 -45.46
CA ALA A 421 1.95 8.20 -46.07
C ALA A 421 1.09 8.88 -45.00
N ASN A 422 1.02 10.20 -45.03
CA ASN A 422 0.07 10.98 -44.23
C ASN A 422 -1.03 11.48 -45.19
N PRO A 423 -2.23 10.87 -45.25
CA PRO A 423 -3.34 11.41 -46.06
C PRO A 423 -4.06 12.57 -45.37
N THR A 424 -3.66 12.95 -44.15
CA THR A 424 -4.40 13.89 -43.30
C THR A 424 -4.02 15.36 -43.49
N ALA A 425 -3.08 15.69 -44.37
CA ALA A 425 -2.71 17.08 -44.67
C ALA A 425 -3.58 17.76 -45.74
N GLN A 426 -4.41 17.02 -46.49
CA GLN A 426 -5.26 17.59 -47.56
C GLN A 426 -6.68 18.00 -47.10
N THR A 427 -7.14 17.56 -45.93
CA THR A 427 -8.51 17.83 -45.46
C THR A 427 -8.63 19.04 -44.52
N ALA A 428 -7.52 19.67 -44.11
CA ALA A 428 -7.52 20.87 -43.27
C ALA A 428 -7.51 22.19 -44.08
N ALA A 429 -7.31 22.14 -45.40
CA ALA A 429 -7.18 23.34 -46.24
C ALA A 429 -8.50 23.81 -46.90
N GLN A 430 -9.65 23.21 -46.60
CA GLN A 430 -10.93 23.54 -47.25
C GLN A 430 -11.98 24.23 -46.37
N ASN A 431 -11.71 24.49 -45.08
CA ASN A 431 -12.69 25.08 -44.15
C ASN A 431 -12.40 26.51 -43.66
N THR A 432 -11.49 27.24 -44.30
CA THR A 432 -11.23 28.67 -44.00
C THR A 432 -11.56 29.56 -45.19
N ALA A 433 -12.86 29.65 -45.51
CA ALA A 433 -13.40 30.76 -46.29
C ALA A 433 -14.82 31.07 -45.81
N ASN A 434 -14.95 31.99 -44.84
CA ASN A 434 -15.88 33.14 -44.89
C ASN A 434 -15.86 33.98 -43.60
N SER A 435 -15.67 35.30 -43.80
CA SER A 435 -16.18 36.51 -43.08
C SER A 435 -16.27 36.48 -41.55
N ASP A 436 -15.78 37.42 -40.73
CA ASP A 436 -15.13 38.74 -40.78
C ASP A 436 -14.54 38.89 -39.35
N GLY A 437 -13.37 39.44 -39.01
CA GLY A 437 -12.76 40.70 -39.42
C GLY A 437 -12.49 41.57 -38.18
N ARG A 438 -11.42 41.30 -37.41
CA ARG A 438 -10.44 42.28 -36.84
C ARG A 438 -9.58 41.73 -35.68
N GLU A 439 -8.28 41.80 -35.93
CA GLU A 439 -7.06 41.70 -35.11
C GLU A 439 -7.18 41.88 -33.59
N VAL A 440 -6.66 40.90 -32.82
CA VAL A 440 -5.50 41.06 -31.89
C VAL A 440 -4.88 39.67 -31.65
N ALA A 441 -3.79 39.33 -32.33
CA ALA A 441 -2.89 38.24 -31.92
C ALA A 441 -1.50 38.39 -32.58
N GLN A 442 -0.56 39.00 -31.88
CA GLN A 442 0.87 38.83 -32.13
C GLN A 442 1.55 38.41 -30.83
N ARG A 443 2.40 37.38 -30.95
CA ARG A 443 3.29 36.74 -29.94
C ARG A 443 2.73 35.52 -29.20
N ALA A 444 2.60 34.41 -29.94
CA ALA A 444 3.03 33.08 -29.49
C ALA A 444 3.10 32.15 -30.72
N GLY A 445 4.26 32.08 -31.36
CA GLY A 445 4.50 31.24 -32.52
C GLY A 445 5.96 30.83 -32.59
N SER A 446 6.32 29.80 -31.84
CA SER A 446 7.42 28.91 -32.21
C SER A 446 6.79 27.54 -32.44
N GLU A 447 6.63 27.22 -33.71
CA GLU A 447 6.11 25.96 -34.24
C GLU A 447 6.90 24.79 -33.64
N VAL A 448 6.20 23.90 -32.95
CA VAL A 448 6.68 22.54 -32.71
C VAL A 448 6.01 21.68 -33.77
N GLU A 449 6.64 21.59 -34.94
CA GLU A 449 6.35 20.54 -35.92
C GLU A 449 6.82 19.21 -35.32
N GLY A 450 5.89 18.52 -34.65
CA GLY A 450 6.12 17.16 -34.15
C GLY A 450 5.84 16.13 -35.24
N GLU A 451 6.84 15.79 -36.03
CA GLU A 451 6.82 14.56 -36.84
C GLU A 451 6.70 13.35 -35.91
N VAL A 452 5.58 12.62 -36.00
CA VAL A 452 5.39 11.36 -35.25
C VAL A 452 6.10 10.24 -36.02
N GLU A 453 7.41 10.11 -35.83
CA GLU A 453 8.21 8.98 -36.33
C GLU A 453 7.94 7.70 -35.51
N VAL A 454 7.34 6.68 -36.13
CA VAL A 454 7.00 5.41 -35.48
C VAL A 454 8.14 4.40 -35.69
N GLY A 455 8.72 3.89 -34.59
CA GLY A 455 9.79 2.88 -34.61
C GLY A 455 11.18 3.35 -34.15
N ARG A 456 11.29 4.57 -33.60
CA ARG A 456 12.56 5.12 -33.11
C ARG A 456 12.95 4.53 -31.75
N VAL A 457 14.22 4.17 -31.63
CA VAL A 457 14.88 3.83 -30.35
C VAL A 457 14.75 5.02 -29.38
N ASN A 458 14.53 4.77 -28.09
CA ASN A 458 14.46 5.84 -27.10
C ASN A 458 15.83 6.55 -26.94
N PRO A 459 16.00 7.80 -27.42
CA PRO A 459 17.31 8.46 -27.44
C PRO A 459 17.86 8.77 -26.04
N PHE A 460 16.98 8.87 -25.03
CA PHE A 460 17.41 9.04 -23.65
C PHE A 460 18.12 7.77 -23.17
N PHE A 461 17.48 6.61 -23.24
CA PHE A 461 18.08 5.35 -22.76
C PHE A 461 19.31 4.92 -23.55
N THR A 462 19.33 5.17 -24.87
CA THR A 462 20.53 4.94 -25.69
C THR A 462 21.72 5.74 -25.16
N ARG A 463 21.56 7.06 -24.99
CA ARG A 463 22.62 7.92 -24.44
C ARG A 463 22.96 7.57 -23.00
N PHE A 464 21.94 7.24 -22.21
CA PHE A 464 22.07 6.91 -20.79
C PHE A 464 22.96 5.68 -20.58
N TYR A 465 22.69 4.56 -21.29
CA TYR A 465 23.51 3.36 -21.18
C TYR A 465 24.91 3.50 -21.81
N GLN A 466 25.05 4.33 -22.85
CA GLN A 466 26.34 4.59 -23.49
C GLN A 466 27.30 5.44 -22.63
N SER A 467 26.78 6.46 -21.94
CA SER A 467 27.61 7.50 -21.32
C SER A 467 27.27 7.77 -19.86
N VAL A 468 26.00 8.05 -19.54
CA VAL A 468 25.59 8.55 -18.22
C VAL A 468 25.72 7.47 -17.14
N ALA A 469 25.32 6.23 -17.45
CA ALA A 469 25.37 5.12 -16.50
C ALA A 469 26.80 4.85 -15.98
N ALA A 470 27.83 5.12 -16.78
CA ALA A 470 29.23 4.98 -16.34
C ALA A 470 29.63 6.01 -15.27
N THR A 471 28.97 7.18 -15.24
CA THR A 471 29.25 8.26 -14.29
C THR A 471 28.53 8.10 -12.95
N LEU A 472 27.60 7.13 -12.87
CA LEU A 472 26.82 6.90 -11.65
C LEU A 472 27.70 6.37 -10.51
N GLY A 473 28.73 5.56 -10.80
CA GLY A 473 29.48 4.82 -9.77
C GLY A 473 28.54 3.93 -8.94
N ALA A 474 28.96 3.53 -7.73
CA ALA A 474 28.08 2.84 -6.77
C ALA A 474 27.15 3.84 -6.05
N MET A 475 26.33 4.57 -6.80
CA MET A 475 25.26 5.38 -6.20
C MET A 475 24.26 4.48 -5.48
N GLU A 476 24.05 4.76 -4.20
CA GLU A 476 23.06 4.10 -3.37
C GLU A 476 22.06 5.15 -2.87
N ALA A 477 20.80 4.71 -2.73
CA ALA A 477 19.78 5.44 -1.99
C ALA A 477 19.28 4.62 -0.80
N ARG A 478 18.91 5.31 0.28
CA ARG A 478 18.27 4.70 1.45
C ARG A 478 17.05 5.48 1.87
N GLU A 479 16.15 4.79 2.55
CA GLU A 479 15.00 5.44 3.19
C GLU A 479 15.41 6.07 4.53
N HIS A 480 14.72 7.12 4.93
CA HIS A 480 14.84 7.70 6.26
C HIS A 480 13.45 7.98 6.80
N THR A 481 12.87 6.99 7.46
CA THR A 481 11.50 7.05 7.97
C THR A 481 11.48 6.61 9.43
N ALA A 482 10.40 6.91 10.13
CA ALA A 482 10.22 6.43 11.51
C ALA A 482 10.05 4.89 11.61
N GLN A 483 10.12 4.17 10.47
CA GLN A 483 10.17 2.71 10.42
C GLN A 483 11.58 2.17 10.59
N VAL A 484 12.59 2.98 10.28
CA VAL A 484 14.00 2.60 10.33
C VAL A 484 14.51 2.73 11.77
N PRO A 485 15.26 1.73 12.29
CA PRO A 485 15.95 1.83 13.56
C PRO A 485 16.82 3.10 13.69
N TYR A 486 16.91 3.64 14.89
CA TYR A 486 17.53 4.93 15.20
C TYR A 486 19.03 4.92 14.89
N PHE A 487 19.75 3.91 15.33
CA PHE A 487 21.17 3.77 15.02
C PHE A 487 21.45 3.73 13.51
N LEU A 488 20.55 3.13 12.70
CA LEU A 488 20.65 3.15 11.24
C LEU A 488 20.30 4.53 10.67
N ARG A 489 19.37 5.27 11.30
CA ARG A 489 19.06 6.65 10.92
C ARG A 489 20.25 7.56 11.18
N GLU A 490 20.89 7.47 12.35
CA GLU A 490 22.12 8.21 12.66
C GLU A 490 23.26 7.91 11.66
N ASP A 491 23.55 6.63 11.38
CA ASP A 491 24.54 6.26 10.35
C ASP A 491 24.20 6.88 8.99
N ARG A 492 22.93 6.84 8.58
CA ARG A 492 22.47 7.45 7.31
C ARG A 492 22.61 8.95 7.32
N GLU A 493 22.30 9.62 8.42
CA GLU A 493 22.48 11.06 8.58
C GLU A 493 23.95 11.45 8.45
N GLU A 494 24.87 10.72 9.09
CA GLU A 494 26.32 10.94 8.96
C GLU A 494 26.82 10.71 7.54
N ARG A 495 26.44 9.58 6.93
CA ARG A 495 26.79 9.25 5.53
C ARG A 495 26.23 10.27 4.55
N PHE A 496 25.03 10.78 4.79
CA PHE A 496 24.40 11.82 3.98
C PHE A 496 25.09 13.18 4.18
N LYS A 497 25.42 13.56 5.41
CA LYS A 497 26.22 14.77 5.69
C LYS A 497 27.54 14.74 4.93
N ALA A 498 28.22 13.61 4.90
CA ALA A 498 29.47 13.38 4.18
C ALA A 498 29.32 13.15 2.66
N ALA A 499 28.10 13.18 2.11
CA ALA A 499 27.76 12.85 0.71
C ALA A 499 28.22 11.46 0.23
N ARG A 500 28.52 10.53 1.15
CA ARG A 500 28.76 9.10 0.85
C ARG A 500 27.45 8.40 0.49
N LEU A 501 26.34 8.87 1.06
CA LEU A 501 24.99 8.52 0.65
C LEU A 501 24.42 9.70 -0.17
N PRO A 502 24.45 9.64 -1.51
CA PRO A 502 24.12 10.80 -2.35
C PRO A 502 22.62 11.07 -2.46
N VAL A 503 21.76 10.09 -2.19
CA VAL A 503 20.31 10.22 -2.28
C VAL A 503 19.67 9.65 -1.02
N LEU A 504 18.82 10.45 -0.37
CA LEU A 504 18.06 10.01 0.80
C LEU A 504 16.55 10.25 0.56
N TYR A 505 15.76 9.18 0.63
CA TYR A 505 14.30 9.26 0.52
C TYR A 505 13.69 9.28 1.92
N CYS A 506 13.15 10.42 2.36
CA CYS A 506 12.71 10.62 3.73
C CYS A 506 11.20 10.88 3.85
N SER A 507 10.64 10.47 4.98
CA SER A 507 9.32 10.94 5.41
C SER A 507 9.46 12.30 6.15
N PRO A 508 8.46 12.78 6.91
CA PRO A 508 8.61 14.01 7.72
C PRO A 508 9.72 13.96 8.80
N THR A 509 10.46 12.86 8.94
CA THR A 509 11.56 12.71 9.91
C THR A 509 12.70 13.69 9.67
N MET A 510 12.89 14.16 8.44
CA MET A 510 13.90 15.16 8.05
C MET A 510 13.29 16.55 7.85
N GLU A 511 12.00 16.73 8.14
CA GLU A 511 11.27 17.98 7.91
C GLU A 511 11.58 19.04 8.96
N LEU A 512 11.89 18.63 10.20
CA LEU A 512 12.17 19.46 11.38
C LEU A 512 13.41 18.92 12.14
N GLY A 513 14.15 19.78 12.83
CA GLY A 513 15.18 19.37 13.82
C GLY A 513 16.58 18.99 13.31
N VAL A 514 16.75 18.42 12.12
CA VAL A 514 18.08 17.95 11.66
C VAL A 514 18.87 19.06 10.94
N ASP A 515 20.07 19.34 11.42
CA ASP A 515 21.01 20.24 10.73
C ASP A 515 21.78 19.48 9.63
N ILE A 516 21.56 19.88 8.38
CA ILE A 516 22.18 19.29 7.20
C ILE A 516 23.09 20.38 6.62
N ALA A 517 24.39 20.24 6.85
CA ALA A 517 25.38 21.14 6.25
C ALA A 517 25.29 21.06 4.71
N GLN A 518 25.12 22.22 4.07
CA GLN A 518 25.18 22.47 2.62
C GLN A 518 24.33 21.49 1.80
N LEU A 519 23.10 21.91 1.48
CA LEU A 519 22.16 21.18 0.64
C LEU A 519 21.68 22.10 -0.51
N ASN A 520 21.92 21.68 -1.74
CA ASN A 520 21.61 22.46 -2.94
C ASN A 520 20.42 21.92 -3.74
N ALA A 521 19.96 20.70 -3.42
CA ALA A 521 18.85 20.06 -4.10
C ALA A 521 17.88 19.39 -3.12
N VAL A 522 16.61 19.76 -3.21
CA VAL A 522 15.49 19.07 -2.55
C VAL A 522 14.47 18.65 -3.59
N HIS A 523 14.06 17.39 -3.49
CA HIS A 523 12.97 16.83 -4.26
C HIS A 523 11.76 16.59 -3.35
N LEU A 524 10.57 16.90 -3.82
CA LEU A 524 9.31 16.52 -3.19
C LEU A 524 8.58 15.56 -4.13
N ARG A 525 8.48 14.27 -3.76
CA ARG A 525 7.87 13.20 -4.59
C ARG A 525 6.39 13.44 -4.90
N ASN A 526 5.73 14.19 -4.03
CA ASN A 526 4.37 14.66 -4.17
C ASN A 526 4.28 16.06 -3.56
N VAL A 527 3.21 16.79 -3.86
CA VAL A 527 2.98 18.08 -3.22
C VAL A 527 2.71 17.84 -1.72
N PRO A 528 3.45 18.50 -0.80
CA PRO A 528 3.22 18.40 0.65
C PRO A 528 1.81 18.81 1.06
N PRO A 529 1.27 18.31 2.19
CA PRO A 529 -0.12 18.54 2.58
C PRO A 529 -0.48 20.02 2.71
N THR A 530 0.39 20.81 3.35
CA THR A 530 0.19 22.24 3.59
C THR A 530 1.37 23.11 3.13
N PRO A 531 1.16 24.43 2.92
CA PRO A 531 2.23 25.39 2.66
C PRO A 531 3.31 25.42 3.76
N ALA A 532 2.93 25.17 5.01
CA ALA A 532 3.88 25.09 6.12
C ALA A 532 4.85 23.91 5.93
N ASN A 533 4.33 22.72 5.58
CA ASN A 533 5.19 21.57 5.28
C ASN A 533 6.11 21.84 4.08
N TYR A 534 5.58 22.47 3.03
CA TYR A 534 6.37 22.83 1.87
C TYR A 534 7.52 23.77 2.22
N ALA A 535 7.25 24.85 2.95
CA ALA A 535 8.27 25.80 3.38
C ALA A 535 9.34 25.13 4.27
N GLN A 536 8.94 24.25 5.18
CA GLN A 536 9.86 23.52 6.07
C GLN A 536 10.75 22.53 5.30
N ARG A 537 10.17 21.77 4.35
CA ARG A 537 10.90 20.80 3.53
C ARG A 537 11.81 21.47 2.51
N SER A 538 11.32 22.48 1.79
CA SER A 538 12.09 23.24 0.81
C SER A 538 13.20 24.08 1.46
N GLY A 539 12.93 24.68 2.62
CA GLY A 539 13.91 25.44 3.43
C GLY A 539 15.03 24.60 4.05
N ARG A 540 15.07 23.29 3.77
CA ARG A 540 16.24 22.44 4.04
C ARG A 540 17.39 22.76 3.10
N ALA A 541 17.10 23.20 1.87
CA ALA A 541 18.11 23.61 0.90
C ALA A 541 18.31 25.13 0.89
N GLY A 542 19.47 25.58 0.40
CA GLY A 542 19.77 27.01 0.24
C GLY A 542 20.06 27.77 1.54
N ARG A 543 20.36 27.04 2.62
CA ARG A 543 20.81 27.65 3.88
C ARG A 543 22.15 28.37 3.66
N SER A 544 22.33 29.52 4.31
CA SER A 544 23.49 30.43 4.13
C SER A 544 23.50 31.27 2.84
N GLY A 545 22.35 31.42 2.18
CA GLY A 545 22.19 32.32 1.02
C GLY A 545 22.64 31.74 -0.33
N GLN A 546 23.00 30.46 -0.38
CA GLN A 546 23.32 29.79 -1.63
C GLN A 546 22.04 29.46 -2.43
N PRO A 547 22.07 29.56 -3.77
CA PRO A 547 20.95 29.13 -4.59
C PRO A 547 20.76 27.61 -4.46
N ALA A 548 19.49 27.19 -4.38
CA ALA A 548 19.09 25.80 -4.32
C ALA A 548 17.99 25.51 -5.32
N ILE A 549 17.97 24.28 -5.82
CA ILE A 549 16.93 23.76 -6.69
C ILE A 549 15.96 22.96 -5.84
N VAL A 550 14.71 23.41 -5.80
CA VAL A 550 13.59 22.66 -5.23
C VAL A 550 12.68 22.29 -6.38
N TRP A 551 12.41 21.00 -6.52
CA TRP A 551 11.45 20.52 -7.52
C TRP A 551 10.44 19.58 -6.89
N THR A 552 9.22 19.65 -7.39
CA THR A 552 8.08 18.88 -6.89
C THR A 552 7.48 18.10 -8.03
N TYR A 553 7.38 16.79 -7.88
CA TYR A 553 6.68 15.96 -8.84
C TYR A 553 5.18 15.99 -8.56
N CYS A 554 4.40 16.43 -9.55
CA CYS A 554 2.94 16.46 -9.45
C CYS A 554 2.35 15.35 -10.32
N THR A 555 1.77 14.33 -9.72
CA THR A 555 1.19 13.21 -10.49
C THR A 555 -0.18 13.57 -11.08
N THR A 556 -0.49 13.07 -12.27
CA THR A 556 -1.79 13.27 -12.94
C THR A 556 -2.95 12.63 -12.18
N GLY A 557 -2.68 11.56 -11.41
CA GLY A 557 -3.68 10.87 -10.59
C GLY A 557 -3.90 11.46 -9.18
N SER A 558 -3.15 12.50 -8.77
CA SER A 558 -3.35 13.14 -7.46
C SER A 558 -4.13 14.46 -7.61
N PRO A 559 -5.35 14.50 -7.05
CA PRO A 559 -6.18 15.70 -6.91
C PRO A 559 -5.45 16.94 -6.41
N HIS A 560 -4.75 16.74 -5.28
CA HIS A 560 -4.05 17.76 -4.53
C HIS A 560 -2.81 18.23 -5.32
N ASP A 561 -2.04 17.30 -5.89
CA ASP A 561 -0.89 17.66 -6.72
C ASP A 561 -1.33 18.53 -7.91
N GLN A 562 -2.42 18.16 -8.57
CA GLN A 562 -2.96 18.92 -9.70
C GLN A 562 -3.48 20.30 -9.28
N TYR A 563 -4.10 20.42 -8.09
CA TYR A 563 -4.56 21.69 -7.53
C TYR A 563 -3.40 22.69 -7.38
N PHE A 564 -2.31 22.25 -6.74
CA PHE A 564 -1.15 23.10 -6.48
C PHE A 564 -0.20 23.23 -7.67
N PHE A 565 -0.18 22.26 -8.59
CA PHE A 565 0.49 22.40 -9.88
C PHE A 565 -0.09 23.58 -10.68
N ARG A 566 -1.41 23.78 -10.62
CA ARG A 566 -2.09 24.94 -11.25
C ARG A 566 -2.01 26.21 -10.41
N ARG A 567 -1.79 26.10 -9.09
CA ARG A 567 -1.69 27.24 -8.14
C ARG A 567 -0.41 27.18 -7.29
N PRO A 568 0.78 27.24 -7.91
CA PRO A 568 2.03 27.07 -7.18
C PRO A 568 2.21 28.14 -6.10
N THR A 569 1.72 29.37 -6.33
CA THR A 569 1.83 30.49 -5.37
C THR A 569 1.14 30.22 -4.04
N GLN A 570 0.05 29.44 -4.01
CA GLN A 570 -0.63 29.11 -2.75
C GLN A 570 0.16 28.13 -1.89
N MET A 571 0.96 27.26 -2.52
CA MET A 571 1.83 26.33 -1.80
C MET A 571 3.16 26.99 -1.40
N VAL A 572 3.75 27.77 -2.30
CA VAL A 572 5.08 28.37 -2.10
C VAL A 572 5.02 29.63 -1.21
N ALA A 573 3.95 30.42 -1.31
CA ALA A 573 3.78 31.68 -0.57
C ALA A 573 2.55 31.69 0.38
N GLY A 574 1.98 30.52 0.70
CA GLY A 574 0.82 30.39 1.57
C GLY A 574 1.10 30.80 3.03
N ALA A 575 0.08 31.34 3.71
CA ALA A 575 0.18 31.75 5.12
C ALA A 575 0.10 30.56 6.08
N VAL A 576 0.90 30.57 7.15
CA VAL A 576 0.89 29.56 8.21
C VAL A 576 -0.11 30.00 9.30
N ALA A 577 -1.16 29.21 9.53
CA ALA A 577 -2.15 29.50 10.58
C ALA A 577 -1.62 29.11 11.98
N PRO A 578 -1.97 29.85 13.05
CA PRO A 578 -1.61 29.48 14.41
C PRO A 578 -2.38 28.24 14.89
N PRO A 579 -1.74 27.32 15.64
CA PRO A 579 -2.40 26.10 16.14
C PRO A 579 -3.45 26.43 17.20
N ARG A 580 -4.50 25.59 17.30
CA ARG A 580 -5.52 25.65 18.36
C ARG A 580 -5.33 24.48 19.33
N LEU A 581 -5.62 24.69 20.61
CA LEU A 581 -5.47 23.69 21.67
C LEU A 581 -6.80 23.52 22.41
N ASP A 582 -7.25 22.27 22.60
CA ASP A 582 -8.40 21.96 23.46
C ASP A 582 -7.92 21.62 24.88
N LEU A 583 -8.08 22.59 25.79
CA LEU A 583 -7.71 22.44 27.21
C LEU A 583 -8.75 21.65 28.02
N SER A 584 -9.90 21.35 27.43
CA SER A 584 -11.03 20.69 28.09
C SER A 584 -11.08 19.18 27.83
N ASN A 585 -10.00 18.60 27.31
CA ASN A 585 -9.94 17.17 27.05
C ASN A 585 -9.79 16.36 28.34
N GLU A 586 -10.81 15.57 28.72
CA GLU A 586 -10.81 14.81 29.97
C GLU A 586 -9.64 13.81 30.06
N GLU A 587 -9.33 13.09 28.98
CA GLU A 587 -8.27 12.07 28.99
C GLU A 587 -6.90 12.70 29.20
N LEU A 588 -6.66 13.87 28.57
CA LEU A 588 -5.44 14.62 28.75
C LEU A 588 -5.29 15.10 30.20
N VAL A 589 -6.35 15.68 30.77
CA VAL A 589 -6.34 16.15 32.17
C VAL A 589 -6.15 14.96 33.11
N ARG A 590 -6.86 13.85 32.90
CA ARG A 590 -6.74 12.61 33.68
C ARG A 590 -5.32 12.05 33.67
N ALA A 591 -4.68 11.96 32.50
CA ALA A 591 -3.30 11.49 32.39
C ALA A 591 -2.29 12.39 33.15
N HIS A 592 -2.52 13.71 33.15
CA HIS A 592 -1.69 14.63 33.95
C HIS A 592 -1.94 14.48 35.46
N VAL A 593 -3.19 14.24 35.87
CA VAL A 593 -3.50 13.90 37.28
C VAL A 593 -2.79 12.62 37.70
N HIS A 594 -2.80 11.58 36.85
CA HIS A 594 -2.04 10.35 37.11
C HIS A 594 -0.53 10.60 37.20
N ALA A 595 0.04 11.46 36.35
CA ALA A 595 1.45 11.82 36.40
C ALA A 595 1.81 12.59 37.69
N ILE A 596 0.93 13.48 38.16
CA ILE A 596 1.06 14.17 39.44
C ILE A 596 1.02 13.16 40.59
N TRP A 597 0.07 12.23 40.57
CA TRP A 597 -0.03 11.16 41.56
C TRP A 597 1.23 10.29 41.61
N LEU A 598 1.76 9.89 40.45
CA LEU A 598 2.99 9.12 40.35
C LEU A 598 4.19 9.89 40.93
N HIS A 599 4.32 11.18 40.61
CA HIS A 599 5.38 12.03 41.14
C HIS A 599 5.31 12.14 42.68
N GLU A 600 4.13 12.44 43.23
CA GLU A 600 3.95 12.61 44.69
C GLU A 600 4.06 11.28 45.46
N SER A 601 3.83 10.14 44.80
CA SER A 601 4.09 8.82 45.39
C SER A 601 5.59 8.54 45.62
N GLY A 602 6.48 9.24 44.89
CA GLY A 602 7.92 9.00 44.92
C GLY A 602 8.36 7.68 44.30
N ALA A 603 7.46 6.97 43.62
CA ALA A 603 7.74 5.68 42.99
C ALA A 603 8.57 5.85 41.70
N ASP A 604 9.64 5.08 41.59
CA ASP A 604 10.42 4.93 40.35
C ASP A 604 9.94 3.67 39.62
N LEU A 605 9.50 3.82 38.37
CA LEU A 605 9.01 2.72 37.56
C LEU A 605 10.14 1.98 36.81
N GLY A 606 11.38 2.46 36.93
CA GLY A 606 12.53 1.86 36.28
C GLY A 606 12.47 1.94 34.74
N GLN A 607 13.23 1.05 34.09
CA GLN A 607 13.34 1.03 32.62
C GLN A 607 12.57 -0.13 31.96
N SER A 608 12.21 -1.16 32.73
CA SER A 608 11.48 -2.34 32.25
C SER A 608 10.29 -2.69 33.14
N MET A 609 9.26 -3.30 32.54
CA MET A 609 8.09 -3.80 33.27
C MET A 609 8.42 -4.88 34.32
N ARG A 610 9.59 -5.53 34.23
CA ARG A 610 10.09 -6.43 35.29
C ARG A 610 10.41 -5.73 36.62
N GLU A 611 10.59 -4.40 36.58
CA GLU A 611 10.81 -3.54 37.75
C GLU A 611 9.48 -3.00 38.29
N VAL A 612 8.36 -3.34 37.64
CA VAL A 612 7.00 -2.96 38.05
C VAL A 612 6.19 -4.16 38.52
N LEU A 613 6.33 -5.30 37.85
CA LEU A 613 5.55 -6.52 38.07
C LEU A 613 6.45 -7.67 38.53
N ASP A 614 5.90 -8.53 39.40
CA ASP A 614 6.55 -9.77 39.80
C ASP A 614 6.52 -10.80 38.66
N VAL A 615 7.65 -10.92 37.98
CA VAL A 615 7.89 -11.86 36.87
C VAL A 615 8.73 -13.07 37.30
N ALA A 616 8.96 -13.26 38.60
CA ALA A 616 9.83 -14.31 39.09
C ALA A 616 9.15 -15.69 39.09
N GLY A 617 9.94 -16.73 38.82
CA GLY A 617 9.51 -18.13 38.89
C GLY A 617 8.88 -18.69 37.62
N GLU A 618 8.46 -19.95 37.69
CA GLU A 618 7.77 -20.63 36.58
C GLU A 618 6.31 -20.18 36.48
N GLU A 619 5.60 -19.89 37.57
CA GLU A 619 4.25 -19.33 37.52
C GLU A 619 4.25 -17.98 38.21
N PRO A 620 4.66 -16.90 37.51
CA PRO A 620 4.75 -15.59 38.11
C PRO A 620 3.37 -15.05 38.46
N THR A 621 3.28 -14.35 39.59
CA THR A 621 2.03 -13.73 40.05
C THR A 621 1.58 -12.59 39.12
N LEU A 622 2.55 -11.88 38.53
CA LEU A 622 2.34 -10.67 37.73
C LEU A 622 1.63 -9.56 38.53
N ASP A 623 1.69 -9.61 39.85
CA ASP A 623 1.22 -8.56 40.74
C ASP A 623 2.23 -7.41 40.77
N LEU A 624 1.78 -6.22 41.19
CA LEU A 624 2.67 -5.09 41.43
C LEU A 624 3.69 -5.44 42.52
N LEU A 625 4.95 -5.04 42.31
CA LEU A 625 5.97 -5.22 43.33
C LEU A 625 5.55 -4.56 44.65
N PRO A 626 5.80 -5.20 45.81
CA PRO A 626 5.32 -4.72 47.11
C PRO A 626 5.73 -3.27 47.41
N GLU A 627 6.94 -2.88 47.00
CA GLU A 627 7.51 -1.55 47.17
C GLU A 627 6.69 -0.47 46.44
N LEU A 628 6.32 -0.72 45.18
CA LEU A 628 5.48 0.17 44.39
C LEU A 628 4.05 0.22 44.92
N ARG A 629 3.48 -0.93 45.29
CA ARG A 629 2.13 -0.99 45.87
C ARG A 629 2.05 -0.20 47.17
N GLN A 630 3.08 -0.27 48.01
CA GLN A 630 3.16 0.52 49.24
C GLN A 630 3.26 2.02 48.95
N ALA A 631 4.08 2.42 47.97
CA ALA A 631 4.22 3.83 47.56
C ALA A 631 2.89 4.39 47.03
N PHE A 632 2.19 3.63 46.18
CA PHE A 632 0.91 4.01 45.57
C PHE A 632 -0.24 4.12 46.57
N CYS A 633 -0.23 3.30 47.62
CA CYS A 633 -1.24 3.34 48.68
C CYS A 633 -0.96 4.38 49.78
N ASN A 634 0.10 5.20 49.66
CA ASN A 634 0.46 6.20 50.67
C ASN A 634 -0.58 7.34 50.74
N PRO A 635 -1.33 7.51 51.86
CA PRO A 635 -2.36 8.54 51.96
C PRO A 635 -1.81 9.97 51.88
N ARG A 636 -0.57 10.21 52.35
CA ARG A 636 0.06 11.54 52.30
C ARG A 636 0.40 11.95 50.88
N ALA A 637 0.88 11.01 50.07
CA ALA A 637 1.16 11.24 48.65
C ALA A 637 -0.13 11.58 47.89
N ARG A 638 -1.24 10.88 48.20
CA ARG A 638 -2.54 11.16 47.60
C ARG A 638 -3.05 12.57 47.93
N GLU A 639 -2.94 13.01 49.18
CA GLU A 639 -3.36 14.36 49.57
C GLU A 639 -2.48 15.43 48.90
N ALA A 640 -1.16 15.24 48.87
CA ALA A 640 -0.25 16.13 48.16
C ALA A 640 -0.54 16.21 46.65
N ALA A 641 -0.86 15.06 46.03
CA ALA A 641 -1.28 14.99 44.64
C ALA A 641 -2.59 15.74 44.40
N ARG A 642 -3.55 15.63 45.32
CA ARG A 642 -4.82 16.37 45.27
C ARG A 642 -4.59 17.87 45.29
N GLU A 643 -3.81 18.38 46.25
CA GLU A 643 -3.49 19.80 46.34
C GLU A 643 -2.77 20.32 45.09
N ARG A 644 -1.81 19.55 44.56
CA ARG A 644 -1.09 19.95 43.34
C ARG A 644 -2.00 19.92 42.11
N ALA A 645 -2.81 18.87 41.95
CA ALA A 645 -3.75 18.75 40.84
C ALA A 645 -4.76 19.90 40.84
N LEU A 646 -5.32 20.27 42.00
CA LEU A 646 -6.21 21.43 42.14
C LEU A 646 -5.54 22.72 41.66
N ARG A 647 -4.31 23.01 42.09
CA ARG A 647 -3.57 24.21 41.64
C ARG A 647 -3.39 24.25 40.12
N VAL A 648 -3.11 23.10 39.49
CA VAL A 648 -2.98 23.03 38.03
C VAL A 648 -4.34 23.24 37.36
N MET A 649 -5.40 22.60 37.85
CA MET A 649 -6.76 22.74 37.29
C MET A 649 -7.27 24.18 37.43
N ASP A 650 -7.04 24.84 38.56
CA ASP A 650 -7.39 26.25 38.77
C ASP A 650 -6.69 27.18 37.76
N SER A 651 -5.45 26.86 37.38
CA SER A 651 -4.71 27.64 36.37
C SER A 651 -5.27 27.53 34.95
N LEU A 652 -6.01 26.45 34.67
CA LEU A 652 -6.70 26.24 33.38
C LEU A 652 -8.05 26.97 33.33
N GLY A 653 -8.56 27.44 34.48
CA GLY A 653 -9.73 28.28 34.62
C GLY A 653 -11.03 27.65 34.10
N GLU A 654 -11.91 28.50 33.57
CA GLU A 654 -13.24 28.11 33.08
C GLU A 654 -13.20 27.02 32.00
N SER A 655 -12.11 26.92 31.24
CA SER A 655 -11.97 25.95 30.14
C SER A 655 -12.17 24.50 30.58
N VAL A 656 -11.80 24.16 31.82
CA VAL A 656 -11.98 22.81 32.39
C VAL A 656 -13.26 22.74 33.23
N THR A 657 -13.52 23.75 34.06
CA THR A 657 -14.67 23.70 34.99
C THR A 657 -16.02 23.83 34.29
N SER A 658 -16.07 24.42 33.09
CA SER A 658 -17.27 24.47 32.26
C SER A 658 -17.45 23.24 31.36
N ALA A 659 -16.53 22.26 31.42
CA ALA A 659 -16.58 21.11 30.54
C ALA A 659 -17.71 20.13 30.97
N PRO A 660 -18.44 19.51 30.03
CA PRO A 660 -19.57 18.62 30.35
C PRO A 660 -19.23 17.39 31.21
N TRP A 661 -17.95 17.03 31.29
CA TRP A 661 -17.46 15.91 32.09
C TRP A 661 -17.02 16.29 33.49
N TYR A 662 -16.77 17.57 33.75
CA TYR A 662 -16.24 18.02 35.03
C TYR A 662 -17.33 18.02 36.09
N SER A 663 -17.00 17.47 37.26
CA SER A 663 -17.80 17.59 38.48
C SER A 663 -16.86 17.90 39.64
N ALA A 664 -17.40 18.51 40.71
CA ALA A 664 -16.60 18.83 41.89
C ALA A 664 -15.93 17.58 42.52
N GLN A 665 -16.51 16.39 42.31
CA GLN A 665 -15.99 15.12 42.82
C GLN A 665 -15.07 14.39 41.83
N TRP A 666 -14.97 14.86 40.58
CA TRP A 666 -14.22 14.16 39.51
C TRP A 666 -12.75 13.91 39.88
N LEU A 667 -12.10 14.89 40.50
CA LEU A 667 -10.70 14.77 40.91
C LEU A 667 -10.54 13.68 41.97
N ASP A 668 -11.42 13.68 42.97
CA ASP A 668 -11.40 12.71 44.06
C ASP A 668 -11.68 11.29 43.55
N PHE A 669 -12.67 11.12 42.65
CA PHE A 669 -12.91 9.83 41.99
C PHE A 669 -11.71 9.38 41.17
N THR A 670 -11.06 10.28 40.44
CA THR A 670 -9.89 9.96 39.62
C THR A 670 -8.71 9.53 40.47
N LEU A 671 -8.40 10.26 41.55
CA LEU A 671 -7.32 9.91 42.47
C LEU A 671 -7.59 8.61 43.23
N ASN A 672 -8.84 8.36 43.64
CA ASN A 672 -9.24 7.10 44.27
C ASN A 672 -9.14 5.90 43.31
N GLY A 673 -9.39 6.12 42.02
CA GLY A 673 -9.28 5.11 40.97
C GLY A 673 -7.88 4.92 40.39
N CYS A 674 -6.88 5.74 40.76
CA CYS A 674 -5.55 5.74 40.13
C CYS A 674 -4.86 4.37 40.17
N LEU A 675 -4.84 3.71 41.34
CA LEU A 675 -4.21 2.39 41.47
C LEU A 675 -4.88 1.36 40.57
N HIS A 676 -6.21 1.30 40.57
CA HIS A 676 -6.95 0.38 39.71
C HIS A 676 -6.74 0.71 38.22
N ALA A 677 -6.67 2.00 37.86
CA ALA A 677 -6.35 2.42 36.49
C ALA A 677 -4.92 2.02 36.08
N PHE A 678 -3.95 2.10 36.99
CA PHE A 678 -2.57 1.66 36.77
C PHE A 678 -2.50 0.14 36.57
N GLU A 679 -3.16 -0.63 37.43
CA GLU A 679 -3.23 -2.10 37.31
C GLU A 679 -3.90 -2.52 36.00
N ARG A 680 -5.00 -1.87 35.61
CA ARG A 680 -5.64 -2.10 34.31
C ARG A 680 -4.72 -1.80 33.14
N ALA A 681 -3.89 -0.76 33.24
CA ALA A 681 -2.91 -0.45 32.21
C ALA A 681 -1.84 -1.55 32.08
N CYS A 682 -1.55 -2.33 33.14
CA CYS A 682 -0.63 -3.46 33.08
C CYS A 682 -1.22 -4.71 32.40
N GLU A 683 -2.54 -4.87 32.34
CA GLU A 683 -3.20 -6.12 31.89
C GLU A 683 -2.82 -6.54 30.47
N ARG A 684 -2.58 -5.57 29.58
CA ARG A 684 -2.12 -5.88 28.23
C ARG A 684 -0.72 -6.48 28.23
N TRP A 685 0.22 -5.91 28.97
CA TRP A 685 1.56 -6.46 29.08
C TRP A 685 1.52 -7.86 29.71
N LYS A 686 0.73 -8.05 30.78
CA LYS A 686 0.53 -9.37 31.42
C LYS A 686 0.02 -10.41 30.42
N SER A 687 -0.97 -10.04 29.61
CA SER A 687 -1.53 -10.90 28.56
C SER A 687 -0.48 -11.31 27.52
N LEU A 688 0.35 -10.37 27.06
CA LEU A 688 1.44 -10.64 26.10
C LEU A 688 2.53 -11.54 26.70
N PHE A 689 2.88 -11.29 27.97
CA PHE A 689 3.88 -12.07 28.68
C PHE A 689 3.43 -13.52 28.90
N LEU A 690 2.22 -13.72 29.44
CA LEU A 690 1.61 -15.05 29.60
C LEU A 690 1.48 -15.77 28.26
N ALA A 691 1.19 -15.02 27.18
CA ALA A 691 1.08 -15.57 25.85
C ALA A 691 2.41 -16.15 25.34
N ALA A 692 3.46 -15.34 25.39
CA ALA A 692 4.78 -15.74 24.94
C ALA A 692 5.36 -16.88 25.83
N GLN A 693 5.14 -16.82 27.14
CA GLN A 693 5.56 -17.88 28.07
C GLN A 693 4.81 -19.20 27.81
N GLY A 694 3.49 -19.15 27.62
CA GLY A 694 2.67 -20.31 27.27
C GLY A 694 3.11 -20.95 25.94
N GLN A 695 3.37 -20.13 24.92
CA GLN A 695 3.89 -20.58 23.63
C GLN A 695 5.28 -21.24 23.81
N GLN A 696 6.21 -20.60 24.51
CA GLN A 696 7.54 -21.15 24.77
C GLN A 696 7.44 -22.54 25.42
N ARG A 697 6.60 -22.70 26.44
CA ARG A 697 6.39 -23.99 27.13
C ARG A 697 5.82 -25.06 26.22
N ALA A 698 4.77 -24.72 25.48
CA ALA A 698 4.12 -25.66 24.56
C ALA A 698 5.12 -26.15 23.50
N GLN A 699 5.87 -25.23 22.89
CA GLN A 699 6.83 -25.57 21.84
C GLN A 699 8.08 -26.26 22.38
N ASN A 700 8.53 -25.94 23.61
CA ASN A 700 9.63 -26.65 24.25
C ASN A 700 9.28 -28.11 24.54
N ARG A 701 8.04 -28.40 24.97
CA ARG A 701 7.55 -29.78 25.12
C ARG A 701 7.56 -30.54 23.79
N LEU A 702 7.07 -29.91 22.72
CA LEU A 702 7.05 -30.51 21.37
C LEU A 702 8.45 -30.71 20.78
N ALA A 703 9.37 -29.76 20.99
CA ALA A 703 10.73 -29.84 20.49
C ALA A 703 11.53 -30.99 21.14
N ASN A 704 11.26 -31.25 22.42
CA ASN A 704 11.95 -32.29 23.20
C ASN A 704 11.26 -33.67 23.12
N ASP A 705 10.10 -33.78 22.47
CA ASP A 705 9.39 -35.05 22.28
C ASP A 705 10.10 -35.91 21.21
N ALA A 706 10.87 -36.90 21.66
CA ALA A 706 11.62 -37.80 20.79
C ALA A 706 10.74 -38.71 19.91
N SER A 707 9.43 -38.83 20.21
CA SER A 707 8.49 -39.62 19.42
C SER A 707 8.01 -38.91 18.14
N ARG A 708 8.24 -37.59 18.05
CA ARG A 708 7.82 -36.74 16.93
C ARG A 708 8.79 -36.78 15.75
N GLN A 709 8.26 -36.51 14.55
CA GLN A 709 9.08 -36.46 13.35
C GLN A 709 10.12 -35.34 13.44
N ARG A 710 11.28 -35.52 12.80
CA ARG A 710 12.37 -34.52 12.80
C ARG A 710 11.89 -33.14 12.31
N VAL A 711 11.04 -33.12 11.28
CA VAL A 711 10.45 -31.89 10.72
C VAL A 711 9.56 -31.16 11.73
N GLU A 712 8.75 -31.89 12.50
CA GLU A 712 7.91 -31.30 13.56
C GLU A 712 8.77 -30.71 14.69
N ARG A 713 9.86 -31.40 15.06
CA ARG A 713 10.80 -30.90 16.07
C ARG A 713 11.55 -29.66 15.61
N ASP A 714 12.06 -29.63 14.39
CA ASP A 714 12.75 -28.45 13.83
C ASP A 714 11.80 -27.23 13.76
N LYS A 715 10.51 -27.48 13.45
CA LYS A 715 9.46 -26.45 13.48
C LYS A 715 9.16 -25.97 14.91
N ALA A 716 9.04 -26.87 15.88
CA ALA A 716 8.86 -26.53 17.29
C ALA A 716 10.05 -25.72 17.85
N VAL A 717 11.29 -26.05 17.46
CA VAL A 717 12.49 -25.26 17.80
C VAL A 717 12.40 -23.84 17.25
N THR A 718 11.93 -23.68 16.02
CA THR A 718 11.74 -22.35 15.40
C THR A 718 10.70 -21.53 16.15
N LEU A 719 9.53 -22.12 16.45
CA LEU A 719 8.45 -21.44 17.19
C LEU A 719 8.82 -21.15 18.66
N ARG A 720 9.66 -22.01 19.27
CA ARG A 720 10.22 -21.75 20.60
C ARG A 720 11.14 -20.52 20.58
N ARG A 721 12.03 -20.42 19.58
CA ARG A 721 12.90 -19.24 19.41
C ARG A 721 12.10 -17.95 19.19
N GLU A 722 10.99 -18.02 18.43
CA GLU A 722 10.09 -16.87 18.25
C GLU A 722 9.51 -16.42 19.60
N ALA A 723 9.02 -17.35 20.42
CA ALA A 723 8.47 -17.05 21.75
C ALA A 723 9.55 -16.52 22.73
N GLU A 724 10.75 -17.08 22.69
CA GLU A 724 11.91 -16.59 23.45
C GLU A 724 12.27 -15.14 23.05
N ASN A 725 12.24 -14.82 21.75
CA ASN A 725 12.47 -13.46 21.27
C ASN A 725 11.37 -12.49 21.76
N GLN A 726 10.11 -12.91 21.78
CA GLN A 726 9.01 -12.11 22.32
C GLN A 726 9.17 -11.82 23.82
N LEU A 727 9.49 -12.85 24.62
CA LEU A 727 9.77 -12.68 26.05
C LEU A 727 10.96 -11.75 26.28
N ARG A 728 12.01 -11.93 25.48
CA ARG A 728 13.19 -11.06 25.52
C ARG A 728 12.81 -9.60 25.31
N ILE A 729 11.98 -9.28 24.32
CA ILE A 729 11.52 -7.91 24.04
C ILE A 729 10.67 -7.34 25.18
N LEU A 730 9.84 -8.17 25.81
CA LEU A 730 8.97 -7.73 26.91
C LEU A 730 9.77 -7.45 28.20
N LEU A 731 10.90 -8.14 28.40
CA LEU A 731 11.69 -8.10 29.63
C LEU A 731 12.97 -7.25 29.53
N GLU A 732 13.64 -7.27 28.37
CA GLU A 732 14.90 -6.56 28.15
C GLU A 732 14.69 -5.13 27.68
N VAL A 733 15.50 -4.23 28.24
CA VAL A 733 15.67 -2.87 27.77
C VAL A 733 16.63 -2.92 26.57
N GLY A 734 16.16 -3.41 25.43
CA GLY A 734 16.81 -3.09 24.16
C GLY A 734 16.60 -1.60 23.85
N ASP A 735 17.59 -0.95 23.24
CA ASP A 735 17.64 0.47 22.82
C ASP A 735 16.38 1.28 23.21
N VAL A 736 16.50 2.08 24.27
CA VAL A 736 15.43 2.79 25.02
C VAL A 736 14.44 3.55 24.10
N GLU A 737 14.85 3.87 22.88
CA GLU A 737 14.05 4.61 21.91
C GLU A 737 13.15 3.75 20.99
N HIS A 738 13.40 2.45 20.86
CA HIS A 738 12.67 1.54 19.95
C HIS A 738 11.77 0.53 20.63
N SER A 739 12.02 0.22 21.91
CA SER A 739 11.15 -0.63 22.70
C SER A 739 9.86 0.13 23.05
N GLY A 740 8.72 -0.30 22.49
CA GLY A 740 7.39 0.14 22.93
C GLY A 740 7.06 -0.27 24.38
N PHE A 741 7.98 -0.96 25.06
CA PHE A 741 7.85 -1.51 26.41
C PHE A 741 8.80 -0.85 27.43
N TYR A 742 9.51 0.22 27.07
CA TYR A 742 10.11 1.11 28.07
C TYR A 742 9.01 1.64 28.99
N THR A 743 9.17 1.49 30.31
CA THR A 743 8.06 1.57 31.27
C THR A 743 7.20 2.84 31.14
N TYR A 744 7.81 4.02 31.16
CA TYR A 744 7.06 5.29 31.06
C TYR A 744 6.37 5.47 29.71
N ARG A 745 7.00 5.02 28.62
CA ARG A 745 6.42 5.07 27.27
C ARG A 745 5.29 4.05 27.12
N TYR A 746 5.42 2.89 27.75
CA TYR A 746 4.37 1.89 27.81
C TYR A 746 3.11 2.47 28.48
N PHE A 747 3.25 3.04 29.69
CA PHE A 747 2.11 3.66 30.38
C PHE A 747 1.56 4.89 29.64
N ALA A 748 2.39 5.64 28.91
CA ALA A 748 1.90 6.70 28.04
C ALA A 748 1.05 6.15 26.88
N ALA A 749 1.49 5.04 26.27
CA ALA A 749 0.79 4.41 25.17
C ALA A 749 -0.47 3.64 25.61
N GLU A 750 -0.57 3.22 26.87
CA GLU A 750 -1.83 2.73 27.47
C GLU A 750 -2.78 3.87 27.88
N GLY A 751 -2.37 5.13 27.71
CA GLY A 751 -3.17 6.31 28.08
C GLY A 751 -3.20 6.58 29.59
N PHE A 752 -2.33 5.94 30.38
CA PHE A 752 -2.20 6.21 31.82
C PHE A 752 -1.37 7.47 32.07
N LEU A 753 -0.26 7.65 31.35
CA LEU A 753 0.62 8.84 31.41
C LEU A 753 0.48 9.73 30.16
N PRO A 754 0.87 11.01 30.22
CA PRO A 754 0.98 11.84 29.02
C PRO A 754 2.14 11.37 28.13
N GLY A 755 1.92 11.30 26.82
CA GLY A 755 2.92 10.90 25.82
C GLY A 755 3.26 12.01 24.83
N TYR A 756 4.49 12.03 24.31
CA TYR A 756 4.92 12.96 23.24
C TYR A 756 4.24 12.70 21.90
N ASN A 757 3.76 11.47 21.71
CA ASN A 757 2.88 11.03 20.65
C ASN A 757 1.63 10.49 21.35
N PHE A 758 0.53 11.23 21.25
CA PHE A 758 -0.80 10.79 21.69
C PHE A 758 -1.42 9.80 20.66
N PRO A 759 -0.80 8.63 20.38
CA PRO A 759 -1.61 7.45 20.10
C PRO A 759 -1.64 6.40 21.21
N ARG A 760 -2.84 5.90 21.54
CA ARG A 760 -3.05 4.61 22.20
C ARG A 760 -2.37 3.51 21.41
N LEU A 761 -1.81 2.51 22.12
CA LEU A 761 -0.86 1.56 21.57
C LEU A 761 -1.21 1.08 20.14
N PRO A 762 -0.36 1.40 19.16
CA PRO A 762 -0.54 1.04 17.75
C PRO A 762 -0.48 -0.47 17.51
N LEU A 763 -0.98 -0.90 16.36
CA LEU A 763 -0.79 -2.27 15.89
C LEU A 763 0.62 -2.39 15.31
N SER A 764 1.34 -3.46 15.63
CA SER A 764 2.70 -3.66 15.16
C SER A 764 2.86 -4.92 14.30
N ALA A 765 3.72 -4.84 13.29
CA ALA A 765 4.09 -5.95 12.40
C ALA A 765 5.55 -6.36 12.66
N PHE A 766 5.77 -7.63 12.99
CA PHE A 766 7.10 -8.21 13.17
C PHE A 766 7.79 -8.47 11.84
N ILE A 767 9.00 -7.95 11.68
CA ILE A 767 9.90 -8.15 10.54
C ILE A 767 11.04 -9.05 11.01
N PRO A 768 11.14 -10.30 10.51
CA PRO A 768 12.19 -11.22 10.94
C PRO A 768 13.56 -10.80 10.41
N ALA A 769 14.60 -11.03 11.22
CA ALA A 769 16.00 -10.83 10.84
C ALA A 769 16.42 -11.72 9.65
N THR A 770 17.36 -11.20 8.85
CA THR A 770 18.04 -11.96 7.79
C THR A 770 18.96 -13.05 8.37
N LYS A 771 19.03 -14.20 7.70
CA LYS A 771 19.91 -15.34 7.98
C LYS A 771 21.40 -14.97 8.00
N SER A 772 21.79 -13.87 7.37
CA SER A 772 23.17 -13.35 7.38
C SER A 772 23.66 -12.90 8.77
N GLY A 773 22.82 -12.89 9.81
CA GLY A 773 23.21 -12.62 11.20
C GLY A 773 23.61 -11.17 11.51
N LYS A 774 23.52 -10.26 10.52
CA LYS A 774 23.85 -8.82 10.68
C LYS A 774 22.65 -7.91 10.90
N GLN A 775 21.42 -8.36 10.63
CA GLN A 775 20.19 -7.61 10.95
C GLN A 775 19.53 -8.18 12.20
N HIS A 776 18.91 -7.29 12.98
CA HIS A 776 18.10 -7.63 14.14
C HIS A 776 16.64 -7.82 13.73
N ASP A 777 15.87 -8.52 14.57
CA ASP A 777 14.42 -8.57 14.43
C ASP A 777 13.83 -7.17 14.68
N GLU A 778 12.86 -6.75 13.85
CA GLU A 778 12.31 -5.38 13.88
C GLU A 778 10.78 -5.38 14.01
N TYR A 779 10.20 -4.27 14.50
CA TYR A 779 8.76 -4.07 14.55
C TYR A 779 8.34 -2.77 13.87
N LEU A 780 7.34 -2.88 12.98
CA LEU A 780 6.75 -1.74 12.29
C LEU A 780 5.41 -1.38 12.92
N SER A 781 5.27 -0.14 13.38
CA SER A 781 4.10 0.31 14.14
C SER A 781 3.17 1.22 13.32
N ARG A 782 1.84 1.05 13.46
CA ARG A 782 0.80 1.85 12.79
C ARG A 782 -0.43 2.15 13.66
N PRO A 783 -1.03 3.35 13.56
CA PRO A 783 -2.34 3.63 14.14
C PRO A 783 -3.38 2.60 13.71
N ARG A 784 -4.27 2.19 14.62
CA ARG A 784 -5.15 1.03 14.45
C ARG A 784 -6.04 1.10 13.20
N PHE A 785 -6.68 2.24 12.97
CA PHE A 785 -7.58 2.43 11.81
C PHE A 785 -6.86 2.40 10.47
N LEU A 786 -5.57 2.74 10.43
CA LEU A 786 -4.75 2.56 9.23
C LEU A 786 -4.26 1.11 9.14
N ALA A 787 -3.83 0.54 10.27
CA ALA A 787 -3.31 -0.81 10.37
C ALA A 787 -4.28 -1.91 9.91
N ILE A 788 -5.59 -1.78 10.13
CA ILE A 788 -6.57 -2.77 9.64
C ILE A 788 -6.52 -2.95 8.11
N SER A 789 -6.05 -1.92 7.39
CA SER A 789 -5.88 -1.93 5.94
C SER A 789 -4.43 -2.14 5.48
N GLU A 790 -3.42 -1.67 6.22
CA GLU A 790 -2.00 -1.87 5.87
C GLU A 790 -1.43 -3.21 6.38
N PHE A 791 -1.93 -3.68 7.52
CA PHE A 791 -1.54 -4.90 8.21
C PHE A 791 -2.66 -5.96 8.16
N GLY A 792 -3.61 -5.78 7.26
CA GLY A 792 -4.68 -6.75 7.01
C GLY A 792 -4.16 -8.09 6.47
N PRO A 793 -5.02 -9.13 6.43
CA PRO A 793 -4.62 -10.46 5.98
C PRO A 793 -3.98 -10.44 4.60
N ARG A 794 -2.76 -10.98 4.46
CA ARG A 794 -1.98 -11.02 3.21
C ARG A 794 -1.58 -9.67 2.62
N ALA A 795 -1.73 -8.56 3.37
CA ALA A 795 -1.27 -7.24 2.92
C ALA A 795 0.24 -7.22 2.64
N VAL A 796 0.66 -6.39 1.68
CA VAL A 796 2.08 -6.21 1.32
C VAL A 796 2.62 -4.95 2.01
N ILE A 797 3.75 -5.09 2.69
CA ILE A 797 4.50 -4.02 3.34
C ILE A 797 5.82 -3.82 2.61
N TYR A 798 6.18 -2.57 2.38
CA TYR A 798 7.48 -2.18 1.82
C TYR A 798 8.36 -1.65 2.96
N HIS A 799 9.55 -2.23 3.12
CA HIS A 799 10.53 -1.89 4.17
C HIS A 799 11.95 -2.29 3.75
N GLU A 800 12.94 -1.41 3.97
CA GLU A 800 14.36 -1.62 3.69
C GLU A 800 14.65 -2.26 2.31
N GLY A 801 14.05 -1.71 1.25
CA GLY A 801 14.29 -2.20 -0.11
C GLY A 801 13.60 -3.52 -0.46
N SER A 802 12.73 -4.02 0.43
CA SER A 802 12.11 -5.34 0.34
C SER A 802 10.60 -5.31 0.50
N ARG A 803 9.93 -6.33 -0.02
CA ARG A 803 8.50 -6.58 0.14
C ARG A 803 8.28 -7.70 1.14
N TYR A 804 7.41 -7.43 2.11
CA TYR A 804 6.97 -8.38 3.13
C TYR A 804 5.48 -8.62 2.98
N ILE A 805 5.01 -9.83 3.25
CA ILE A 805 3.59 -10.16 3.30
C ILE A 805 3.20 -10.47 4.74
N ILE A 806 2.06 -9.91 5.19
CA ILE A 806 1.41 -10.34 6.42
C ILE A 806 0.93 -11.78 6.26
N ASN A 807 1.58 -12.72 6.94
CA ASN A 807 1.24 -14.14 6.88
C ASN A 807 0.56 -14.66 8.15
N LYS A 808 0.73 -13.98 9.28
CA LYS A 808 0.27 -14.47 10.59
C LYS A 808 -0.23 -13.31 11.46
N VAL A 809 -1.28 -13.53 12.24
CA VAL A 809 -1.68 -12.69 13.38
C VAL A 809 -1.24 -13.38 14.67
N LEU A 810 -0.71 -12.61 15.62
CA LEU A 810 -0.37 -13.10 16.94
C LEU A 810 -1.66 -13.21 17.75
N LEU A 811 -2.06 -14.45 18.04
CA LEU A 811 -3.28 -14.75 18.77
C LEU A 811 -2.96 -14.80 20.28
N PRO A 812 -3.76 -14.17 21.15
CA PRO A 812 -3.65 -14.40 22.58
C PRO A 812 -4.05 -15.86 22.86
N PRO A 813 -3.33 -16.61 23.70
CA PRO A 813 -3.75 -17.94 24.08
C PRO A 813 -4.94 -17.80 25.03
N THR A 814 -6.10 -18.26 24.57
CA THR A 814 -7.24 -18.51 25.45
C THR A 814 -7.34 -20.02 25.63
N GLN A 815 -7.22 -20.50 26.87
CA GLN A 815 -7.46 -21.91 27.18
C GLN A 815 -8.96 -22.15 27.17
N GLY A 816 -9.44 -23.02 26.29
CA GLY A 816 -10.78 -23.61 26.42
C GLY A 816 -10.80 -24.69 27.49
N ASP A 817 -12.01 -25.10 27.91
CA ASP A 817 -12.27 -26.09 28.97
C ASP A 817 -11.56 -27.46 28.77
N GLU A 818 -11.06 -27.76 27.57
CA GLU A 818 -10.34 -29.00 27.23
C GLU A 818 -8.83 -28.81 26.95
N GLY A 819 -8.24 -27.68 27.37
CA GLY A 819 -6.81 -27.38 27.10
C GLY A 819 -6.52 -27.04 25.62
N GLN A 820 -7.56 -26.77 24.84
CA GLN A 820 -7.47 -26.30 23.46
C GLN A 820 -7.20 -24.79 23.43
N THR A 821 -6.31 -24.32 22.55
CA THR A 821 -6.14 -22.88 22.29
C THR A 821 -7.30 -22.41 21.42
N ILE A 822 -8.24 -21.67 21.99
CA ILE A 822 -9.36 -21.05 21.26
C ILE A 822 -8.99 -19.59 21.02
N VAL A 823 -9.24 -19.10 19.80
CA VAL A 823 -9.10 -17.67 19.51
C VAL A 823 -10.26 -16.94 20.19
N ALA A 824 -9.95 -15.98 21.07
CA ALA A 824 -10.96 -15.09 21.62
C ALA A 824 -11.65 -14.33 20.48
N THR A 825 -12.91 -14.68 20.22
CA THR A 825 -13.74 -13.98 19.24
C THR A 825 -14.96 -13.38 19.89
N GLU A 826 -15.41 -12.25 19.36
CA GLU A 826 -16.57 -11.53 19.86
C GLU A 826 -17.77 -11.70 18.91
N SER A 827 -18.97 -11.47 19.45
CA SER A 827 -20.19 -11.35 18.68
C SER A 827 -20.63 -9.89 18.63
N PHE A 828 -21.10 -9.45 17.47
CA PHE A 828 -21.39 -8.04 17.22
C PHE A 828 -22.65 -7.88 16.38
N LYS A 829 -23.60 -7.06 16.86
CA LYS A 829 -24.75 -6.59 16.09
C LYS A 829 -24.48 -5.17 15.62
N ARG A 830 -24.90 -4.86 14.40
CA ARG A 830 -24.81 -3.51 13.83
C ARG A 830 -26.14 -3.12 13.24
N CYS A 831 -26.61 -1.91 13.53
CA CYS A 831 -27.85 -1.42 12.96
C CYS A 831 -27.70 -1.13 11.46
N GLU A 832 -28.53 -1.73 10.62
CA GLU A 832 -28.57 -1.49 9.16
C GLU A 832 -29.19 -0.13 8.80
N SER A 833 -29.77 0.59 9.77
CA SER A 833 -30.42 1.88 9.55
C SER A 833 -29.52 3.07 9.89
N CYS A 834 -28.76 3.01 10.99
CA CYS A 834 -27.91 4.13 11.44
C CYS A 834 -26.43 3.77 11.64
N GLY A 835 -26.05 2.49 11.49
CA GLY A 835 -24.67 2.05 11.65
C GLY A 835 -24.18 1.97 13.10
N TYR A 836 -25.06 2.13 14.09
CA TYR A 836 -24.69 2.04 15.51
C TYR A 836 -24.29 0.61 15.92
N GLY A 837 -23.26 0.49 16.76
CA GLY A 837 -22.63 -0.77 17.15
C GLY A 837 -23.11 -1.33 18.49
N HIS A 838 -23.36 -2.65 18.52
CA HIS A 838 -23.81 -3.40 19.69
C HIS A 838 -22.89 -4.62 19.91
N PRO A 839 -21.80 -4.48 20.67
CA PRO A 839 -21.02 -5.63 21.12
C PRO A 839 -21.87 -6.49 22.05
N ILE A 840 -21.89 -7.80 21.82
CA ILE A 840 -22.67 -8.75 22.62
C ILE A 840 -21.74 -9.36 23.67
N LYS A 841 -22.02 -9.06 24.94
CA LYS A 841 -21.34 -9.66 26.11
C LYS A 841 -22.41 -10.36 26.96
N ASP A 842 -22.36 -11.68 27.04
CA ASP A 842 -23.31 -12.54 27.76
C ASP A 842 -24.80 -12.15 27.55
N ALA A 843 -25.63 -12.17 28.61
CA ALA A 843 -27.10 -12.05 28.56
C ALA A 843 -27.66 -10.74 27.95
N GLN A 844 -26.82 -9.77 27.57
CA GLN A 844 -27.24 -8.54 26.90
C GLN A 844 -27.19 -8.68 25.38
N ASN A 845 -28.34 -9.02 24.80
CA ASN A 845 -28.51 -9.13 23.35
C ASN A 845 -29.71 -8.28 22.89
N PRO A 846 -29.50 -6.99 22.54
CA PRO A 846 -30.61 -6.10 22.19
C PRO A 846 -31.25 -6.51 20.86
N ASP A 847 -32.58 -6.47 20.80
CA ASP A 847 -33.36 -6.65 19.56
C ASP A 847 -33.67 -5.32 18.86
N LEU A 848 -33.59 -4.21 19.60
CA LEU A 848 -33.77 -2.85 19.10
C LEU A 848 -32.48 -2.04 19.24
N CYS A 849 -32.21 -1.19 18.27
CA CYS A 849 -31.05 -0.32 18.25
C CYS A 849 -31.18 0.78 19.31
N GLU A 850 -30.24 0.84 20.25
CA GLU A 850 -30.14 1.91 21.27
C GLU A 850 -29.94 3.31 20.67
N GLY A 851 -29.46 3.42 19.42
CA GLY A 851 -29.24 4.71 18.75
C GLY A 851 -30.46 5.25 18.01
N CYS A 852 -31.22 4.41 17.30
CA CYS A 852 -32.36 4.86 16.46
C CYS A 852 -33.68 4.10 16.67
N GLY A 853 -33.72 3.11 17.58
CA GLY A 853 -34.92 2.33 17.91
C GLY A 853 -35.33 1.26 16.88
N GLN A 854 -34.63 1.13 15.75
CA GLN A 854 -34.94 0.13 14.71
C GLN A 854 -34.56 -1.30 15.12
N SER A 855 -35.21 -2.31 14.53
CA SER A 855 -34.86 -3.72 14.76
C SER A 855 -33.43 -4.04 14.31
N LEU A 856 -32.71 -4.82 15.12
CA LEU A 856 -31.33 -5.23 14.85
C LEU A 856 -31.28 -6.55 14.08
N PRO A 857 -30.36 -6.70 13.11
CA PRO A 857 -30.18 -7.95 12.37
C PRO A 857 -29.54 -9.04 13.24
N LEU A 858 -29.32 -10.22 12.65
CA LEU A 858 -28.55 -11.29 13.27
C LEU A 858 -27.11 -10.83 13.58
N ALA A 859 -26.56 -11.33 14.68
CA ALA A 859 -25.20 -11.02 15.08
C ALA A 859 -24.19 -11.58 14.08
N TRP A 860 -23.17 -10.78 13.76
CA TRP A 860 -21.94 -11.31 13.20
C TRP A 860 -21.19 -12.03 14.31
N ASN A 861 -20.90 -13.31 14.09
CA ASN A 861 -20.14 -14.13 15.01
C ASN A 861 -18.68 -14.19 14.56
N LYS A 862 -17.78 -14.52 15.49
CA LYS A 862 -16.35 -14.75 15.21
C LYS A 862 -15.61 -13.49 14.75
N LEU A 863 -15.92 -12.34 15.35
CA LEU A 863 -15.12 -11.13 15.16
C LEU A 863 -13.78 -11.31 15.88
N LEU A 864 -12.69 -11.12 15.14
CA LEU A 864 -11.33 -11.23 15.65
C LEU A 864 -10.75 -9.83 15.82
N ARG A 865 -10.46 -9.45 17.06
CA ARG A 865 -9.74 -8.20 17.34
C ARG A 865 -8.31 -8.32 16.82
N MET A 866 -7.96 -7.52 15.82
CA MET A 866 -6.63 -7.50 15.24
C MET A 866 -5.61 -6.96 16.26
N GLN A 867 -4.63 -7.81 16.57
CA GLN A 867 -3.48 -7.46 17.40
C GLN A 867 -2.22 -7.37 16.52
N ASN A 868 -1.04 -7.61 17.10
CA ASN A 868 0.20 -7.63 16.35
C ASN A 868 0.21 -8.74 15.30
N VAL A 869 0.90 -8.48 14.20
CA VAL A 869 1.04 -9.42 13.08
C VAL A 869 2.49 -9.80 12.87
N SER A 870 2.72 -10.90 12.19
CA SER A 870 4.04 -11.33 11.73
C SER A 870 4.07 -11.35 10.21
N THR A 871 5.27 -11.18 9.68
CA THR A 871 5.51 -11.07 8.24
C THR A 871 6.49 -12.10 7.75
N VAL A 872 6.42 -12.36 6.45
CA VAL A 872 7.45 -13.10 5.72
C VAL A 872 7.95 -12.25 4.56
N ARG A 873 9.27 -12.20 4.38
CA ARG A 873 9.89 -11.53 3.23
C ARG A 873 9.50 -12.29 1.96
N ARG A 874 9.01 -11.58 0.95
CA ARG A 874 8.63 -12.14 -0.37
C ARG A 874 9.76 -11.94 -1.36
N ASP A 875 10.00 -10.69 -1.79
CA ASP A 875 10.96 -10.36 -2.85
C ASP A 875 11.63 -9.00 -2.60
N LYS A 876 12.74 -8.74 -3.31
CA LYS A 876 13.32 -7.39 -3.49
C LYS A 876 12.34 -6.47 -4.23
N ILE A 877 12.37 -5.19 -3.91
CA ILE A 877 11.71 -4.15 -4.72
C ILE A 877 12.51 -3.98 -6.01
N ASN A 878 11.84 -4.07 -7.17
CA ASN A 878 12.49 -3.93 -8.48
C ASN A 878 12.08 -2.65 -9.21
N SER A 879 12.84 -2.29 -10.25
CA SER A 879 12.62 -1.10 -11.07
C SER A 879 11.42 -1.20 -12.03
N ASP A 880 10.70 -2.34 -12.05
CA ASP A 880 9.46 -2.49 -12.80
C ASP A 880 8.24 -2.10 -11.93
N GLU A 881 8.43 -1.88 -10.63
CA GLU A 881 7.38 -1.47 -9.68
C GLU A 881 7.22 0.06 -9.64
N GLU A 882 6.28 0.58 -10.42
CA GLU A 882 6.02 2.03 -10.48
C GLU A 882 5.23 2.57 -9.28
N GLU A 883 4.33 1.75 -8.72
CA GLU A 883 3.45 2.12 -7.61
C GLU A 883 3.33 0.93 -6.64
N ARG A 884 3.06 1.23 -5.37
CA ARG A 884 2.86 0.21 -4.33
C ARG A 884 1.67 -0.69 -4.64
N LEU A 885 1.86 -2.00 -4.52
CA LEU A 885 0.77 -2.97 -4.60
C LEU A 885 -0.19 -2.81 -3.42
N LYS A 886 -1.47 -2.54 -3.72
CA LYS A 886 -2.56 -2.44 -2.73
C LYS A 886 -3.64 -3.46 -3.07
N LEU A 887 -3.85 -4.44 -2.19
CA LEU A 887 -4.86 -5.49 -2.40
C LEU A 887 -6.29 -4.99 -2.18
N GLY A 888 -6.48 -3.98 -1.31
CA GLY A 888 -7.74 -3.26 -1.11
C GLY A 888 -8.81 -4.07 -0.35
N TYR A 889 -9.20 -3.56 0.82
CA TYR A 889 -10.21 -4.18 1.68
C TYR A 889 -11.55 -3.45 1.64
N GLU A 890 -12.63 -4.18 1.84
CA GLU A 890 -13.93 -3.63 2.19
C GLU A 890 -13.97 -3.47 3.70
N THR A 891 -13.93 -2.22 4.15
CA THR A 891 -13.96 -1.86 5.57
C THR A 891 -15.23 -1.10 5.86
N ILE A 892 -15.91 -1.43 6.95
CA ILE A 892 -17.11 -0.75 7.42
C ILE A 892 -16.86 -0.10 8.77
N THR A 893 -17.49 1.06 8.99
CA THR A 893 -17.37 1.85 10.21
C THR A 893 -18.63 1.68 11.06
N SER A 894 -18.44 1.60 12.37
CA SER A 894 -19.53 1.58 13.36
C SER A 894 -19.17 2.49 14.53
N VAL A 895 -20.16 3.09 15.18
CA VAL A 895 -19.97 4.02 16.31
C VAL A 895 -20.88 3.65 17.47
N ARG A 896 -20.41 3.92 18.70
CA ARG A 896 -21.21 3.83 19.94
C ARG A 896 -20.78 4.95 20.89
N TRP A 897 -21.75 5.60 21.50
CA TRP A 897 -21.50 6.61 22.53
C TRP A 897 -20.99 5.96 23.83
N PRO A 898 -20.10 6.63 24.58
CA PRO A 898 -19.63 6.10 25.86
C PRO A 898 -20.80 6.01 26.85
N LEU A 899 -20.75 5.03 27.75
CA LEU A 899 -21.72 4.89 28.84
C LEU A 899 -21.16 5.54 30.10
N ARG A 900 -21.95 6.39 30.76
CA ARG A 900 -21.71 6.92 32.12
C ARG A 900 -22.90 6.54 32.98
N GLU A 901 -22.66 5.80 34.07
CA GLU A 901 -23.71 5.29 34.96
C GLU A 901 -24.82 4.53 34.20
N GLY A 902 -24.45 3.82 33.14
CA GLY A 902 -25.37 3.08 32.27
C GLY A 902 -26.09 3.92 31.20
N LEU A 903 -25.88 5.24 31.14
CA LEU A 903 -26.48 6.14 30.16
C LEU A 903 -25.49 6.61 29.09
N ALA A 904 -25.95 6.77 27.84
CA ALA A 904 -25.12 7.26 26.74
C ALA A 904 -24.74 8.74 26.93
N ALA A 905 -23.45 9.01 27.17
CA ALA A 905 -22.90 10.35 27.37
C ALA A 905 -22.61 11.04 26.03
N HIS A 906 -23.61 11.77 25.53
CA HIS A 906 -23.53 12.61 24.34
C HIS A 906 -24.46 13.83 24.49
N THR A 907 -24.20 14.87 23.71
CA THR A 907 -25.04 16.07 23.62
C THR A 907 -25.72 16.09 22.26
N SER A 908 -27.03 16.32 22.25
CA SER A 908 -27.84 16.43 21.02
C SER A 908 -28.33 17.87 20.84
N ALA A 909 -28.37 18.33 19.60
CA ALA A 909 -28.87 19.64 19.24
C ALA A 909 -29.53 19.63 17.86
N SER A 910 -30.40 20.60 17.60
CA SER A 910 -31.02 20.81 16.30
C SER A 910 -30.44 22.05 15.62
N VAL A 911 -30.20 21.96 14.32
CA VAL A 911 -29.76 23.10 13.50
C VAL A 911 -30.98 23.61 12.74
N ARG A 912 -31.38 24.85 13.00
CA ARG A 912 -32.60 25.45 12.42
C ARG A 912 -32.33 26.78 11.74
N HIS A 913 -33.05 27.05 10.66
CA HIS A 913 -33.13 28.37 10.04
C HIS A 913 -34.55 28.91 10.23
N GLY A 914 -34.73 29.82 11.19
CA GLY A 914 -36.07 30.18 11.68
C GLY A 914 -36.79 28.96 12.25
N ASP A 915 -37.99 28.68 11.75
CA ASP A 915 -38.80 27.52 12.15
C ASP A 915 -38.48 26.25 11.36
N THR A 916 -37.61 26.30 10.35
CA THR A 916 -37.27 25.12 9.53
C THR A 916 -36.15 24.32 10.18
N LEU A 917 -36.38 23.03 10.43
CA LEU A 917 -35.34 22.09 10.85
C LEU A 917 -34.47 21.73 9.64
N LEU A 918 -33.15 21.88 9.75
CA LEU A 918 -32.22 21.51 8.67
C LEU A 918 -31.45 20.23 8.98
N ALA A 919 -31.09 20.01 10.25
CA ALA A 919 -30.36 18.81 10.69
C ALA A 919 -30.50 18.56 12.19
N GLN A 920 -30.32 17.31 12.58
CA GLN A 920 -30.01 16.91 13.96
C GLN A 920 -28.52 16.59 14.08
N VAL A 921 -27.89 17.05 15.16
CA VAL A 921 -26.49 16.77 15.45
C VAL A 921 -26.34 16.16 16.83
N ALA A 922 -25.47 15.17 16.96
CA ALA A 922 -25.10 14.60 18.25
C ALA A 922 -23.59 14.52 18.38
N PHE A 923 -23.05 15.03 19.48
CA PHE A 923 -21.63 15.04 19.78
C PHE A 923 -21.33 14.21 21.03
N GLY A 924 -20.33 13.34 20.92
CA GLY A 924 -19.81 12.55 22.03
C GLY A 924 -18.30 12.70 22.14
N GLN A 925 -17.84 13.03 23.35
CA GLN A 925 -16.42 12.96 23.69
C GLN A 925 -16.04 11.49 23.88
N ALA A 926 -14.96 11.05 23.24
CA ALA A 926 -14.48 9.65 23.32
C ALA A 926 -15.52 8.57 22.91
N ALA A 927 -16.24 8.77 21.80
CA ALA A 927 -17.07 7.74 21.20
C ALA A 927 -16.22 6.54 20.71
N THR A 928 -16.69 5.32 20.97
CA THR A 928 -16.03 4.11 20.46
C THR A 928 -16.37 3.93 18.99
N ILE A 929 -15.34 3.87 18.16
CA ILE A 929 -15.46 3.65 16.71
C ILE A 929 -14.79 2.32 16.37
N TRP A 930 -15.51 1.45 15.66
CA TRP A 930 -14.98 0.21 15.09
C TRP A 930 -14.71 0.37 13.59
N ARG A 931 -13.57 -0.16 13.15
CA ARG A 931 -13.27 -0.41 11.75
C ARG A 931 -13.20 -1.92 11.54
N ILE A 932 -14.15 -2.45 10.78
CA ILE A 932 -14.33 -3.90 10.58
C ILE A 932 -13.97 -4.25 9.14
N ASN A 933 -13.09 -5.23 8.93
CA ASN A 933 -12.67 -5.69 7.61
C ASN A 933 -13.53 -6.89 7.16
N LEU A 934 -14.44 -6.65 6.23
CA LEU A 934 -15.40 -7.64 5.75
C LEU A 934 -14.79 -8.58 4.69
N GLY A 935 -13.63 -8.25 4.11
CA GLY A 935 -13.01 -9.04 3.06
C GLY A 935 -12.34 -8.20 1.97
N TRP A 936 -11.91 -8.86 0.89
CA TRP A 936 -11.39 -8.20 -0.30
C TRP A 936 -12.49 -7.43 -1.05
N ARG A 937 -12.17 -6.24 -1.59
CA ARG A 937 -13.14 -5.44 -2.39
C ARG A 937 -13.61 -6.16 -3.66
N ARG A 938 -12.75 -6.98 -4.29
CA ARG A 938 -13.04 -7.69 -5.55
C ARG A 938 -13.29 -9.20 -5.33
N ARG A 939 -13.98 -9.58 -4.25
CA ARG A 939 -14.30 -10.99 -3.95
C ARG A 939 -15.39 -11.54 -4.87
N LYS A 940 -15.35 -12.85 -5.15
CA LYS A 940 -16.35 -13.55 -6.00
C LYS A 940 -17.75 -13.55 -5.36
N GLU A 941 -17.83 -13.72 -4.04
CA GLU A 941 -19.08 -13.79 -3.27
C GLU A 941 -19.16 -12.61 -2.30
N ALA A 942 -20.04 -11.63 -2.58
CA ALA A 942 -20.15 -10.42 -1.78
C ALA A 942 -20.61 -10.68 -0.32
N ASN A 943 -21.48 -11.67 -0.10
CA ASN A 943 -22.08 -11.93 1.22
C ASN A 943 -21.19 -12.80 2.14
N ARG A 944 -20.07 -13.34 1.62
CA ARG A 944 -19.17 -14.18 2.41
C ARG A 944 -18.10 -13.32 3.07
N HIS A 945 -18.38 -12.88 4.30
CA HIS A 945 -17.48 -12.02 5.06
C HIS A 945 -16.29 -12.76 5.69
N GLY A 946 -15.21 -12.03 5.95
CA GLY A 946 -14.05 -12.51 6.69
C GLY A 946 -13.02 -13.30 5.88
N PHE A 947 -12.03 -13.82 6.60
CA PHE A 947 -10.86 -14.51 6.05
C PHE A 947 -10.65 -15.84 6.74
N GLU A 948 -10.06 -16.79 6.02
CA GLU A 948 -9.70 -18.09 6.57
C GLU A 948 -8.36 -18.00 7.32
N ILE A 949 -8.37 -18.48 8.56
CA ILE A 949 -7.24 -18.49 9.46
C ILE A 949 -7.10 -19.86 10.12
N ASP A 950 -5.87 -20.32 10.24
CA ASP A 950 -5.49 -21.40 11.14
C ASP A 950 -5.57 -20.90 12.59
N ILE A 951 -6.62 -21.28 13.34
CA ILE A 951 -6.85 -20.76 14.70
C ILE A 951 -5.85 -21.28 15.73
N GLU A 952 -5.11 -22.35 15.43
CA GLU A 952 -4.07 -22.87 16.33
C GLU A 952 -2.77 -22.09 16.20
N ARG A 953 -2.50 -21.55 15.01
CA ARG A 953 -1.19 -20.94 14.67
C ARG A 953 -1.25 -19.48 14.27
N GLY A 954 -2.44 -18.97 13.97
CA GLY A 954 -2.68 -17.62 13.51
C GLY A 954 -2.30 -17.34 12.06
N PHE A 955 -2.01 -18.36 11.24
CA PHE A 955 -1.64 -18.16 9.83
C PHE A 955 -2.87 -17.90 8.96
N TRP A 956 -2.76 -16.89 8.11
CA TRP A 956 -3.77 -16.60 7.08
C TRP A 956 -3.62 -17.57 5.91
N GLU A 957 -4.75 -18.13 5.46
CA GLU A 957 -4.74 -19.03 4.30
C GLU A 957 -4.41 -18.31 2.99
N LYS A 958 -3.78 -19.05 2.07
CA LYS A 958 -3.47 -18.55 0.73
C LYS A 958 -4.75 -18.44 -0.10
N THR A 959 -4.80 -17.44 -0.99
CA THR A 959 -5.93 -17.32 -1.92
C THR A 959 -5.83 -18.39 -3.02
N GLU A 960 -6.94 -18.86 -3.60
CA GLU A 960 -6.96 -19.82 -4.73
C GLU A 960 -6.03 -19.42 -5.90
N SER A 961 -5.75 -18.13 -6.08
CA SER A 961 -4.89 -17.56 -7.14
C SER A 961 -3.39 -17.54 -6.80
N GLU A 962 -3.01 -17.73 -5.53
CA GLU A 962 -1.62 -17.74 -5.07
C GLU A 962 -1.02 -19.15 -5.00
N VAL A 963 -1.80 -20.19 -5.34
CA VAL A 963 -1.32 -21.58 -5.39
C VAL A 963 -0.46 -21.77 -6.64
N GLN A 964 0.84 -21.51 -6.54
CA GLN A 964 1.80 -22.05 -7.50
C GLN A 964 2.06 -23.53 -7.21
N ALA A 965 2.24 -24.32 -8.26
CA ALA A 965 2.25 -25.79 -8.25
C ALA A 965 3.44 -26.47 -7.53
N THR A 966 4.17 -25.75 -6.68
CA THR A 966 5.33 -26.27 -5.92
C THR A 966 5.20 -26.12 -4.40
N ASP A 967 4.15 -25.47 -3.90
CA ASP A 967 3.92 -25.42 -2.45
C ASP A 967 3.25 -26.72 -1.99
N THR A 968 4.07 -27.64 -1.48
CA THR A 968 3.60 -28.76 -0.68
C THR A 968 2.72 -28.24 0.44
N ASN A 969 1.45 -28.67 0.48
CA ASN A 969 0.56 -28.52 1.63
C ASN A 969 1.33 -28.82 2.91
N ASP A 970 1.46 -27.85 3.82
CA ASP A 970 1.97 -28.09 5.16
C ASP A 970 0.98 -29.07 5.84
N PRO A 971 1.36 -30.33 6.13
CA PRO A 971 0.41 -31.38 6.54
C PRO A 971 -0.23 -31.16 7.92
N PHE A 972 0.11 -30.09 8.62
CA PHE A 972 -0.02 -30.02 10.08
C PHE A 972 -1.01 -29.00 10.64
N SER A 973 -1.96 -28.44 9.89
CA SER A 973 -3.12 -27.78 10.52
C SER A 973 -4.42 -28.21 9.85
N LYS A 974 -5.40 -28.61 10.68
CA LYS A 974 -6.73 -29.06 10.22
C LYS A 974 -7.86 -28.15 10.69
N ARG A 975 -7.60 -27.15 11.53
CA ARG A 975 -8.66 -26.29 12.09
C ARG A 975 -8.61 -24.90 11.50
N ILE A 976 -9.07 -24.81 10.26
CA ILE A 976 -9.27 -23.55 9.55
C ILE A 976 -10.65 -23.02 9.94
N GLU A 977 -10.69 -21.79 10.47
CA GLU A 977 -11.94 -21.08 10.70
C GLU A 977 -11.99 -19.76 9.93
N ARG A 978 -13.19 -19.26 9.71
CA ARG A 978 -13.43 -17.96 9.07
C ARG A 978 -13.72 -16.92 10.13
N VAL A 979 -12.90 -15.88 10.18
CA VAL A 979 -12.99 -14.79 11.16
C VAL A 979 -13.15 -13.44 10.48
N ILE A 980 -13.75 -12.48 11.16
CA ILE A 980 -13.93 -11.10 10.68
C ILE A 980 -12.99 -10.18 11.47
N PRO A 981 -11.87 -9.73 10.89
CA PRO A 981 -10.91 -8.89 11.59
C PRO A 981 -11.49 -7.49 11.89
N PHE A 982 -11.25 -6.96 13.08
CA PHE A 982 -11.63 -5.58 13.43
C PHE A 982 -10.59 -4.89 14.30
N VAL A 983 -10.66 -3.56 14.33
CA VAL A 983 -9.98 -2.71 15.31
C VAL A 983 -10.96 -1.70 15.88
N GLU A 984 -10.68 -1.21 17.08
CA GLU A 984 -11.48 -0.18 17.74
C GLU A 984 -10.59 0.91 18.33
N ASP A 985 -11.15 2.12 18.41
CA ASP A 985 -10.52 3.27 19.03
C ASP A 985 -11.57 4.25 19.57
N ALA A 986 -11.19 5.09 20.53
CA ALA A 986 -12.07 6.11 21.11
C ALA A 986 -11.73 7.49 20.53
N ARG A 987 -12.72 8.20 19.98
CA ARG A 987 -12.52 9.47 19.26
C ARG A 987 -13.62 10.47 19.60
N ASN A 988 -13.30 11.76 19.57
CA ASN A 988 -14.33 12.80 19.53
C ASN A 988 -15.09 12.66 18.22
N ALA A 989 -16.40 12.46 18.31
CA ALA A 989 -17.24 12.19 17.16
C ALA A 989 -18.51 13.04 17.20
N LEU A 990 -18.94 13.46 16.01
CA LEU A 990 -20.17 14.18 15.77
C LEU A 990 -20.95 13.47 14.66
N THR A 991 -22.20 13.15 14.90
CA THR A 991 -23.11 12.68 13.87
C THR A 991 -23.95 13.84 13.35
N PHE A 992 -24.14 13.92 12.02
CA PHE A 992 -24.96 14.92 11.34
C PHE A 992 -26.03 14.21 10.52
N LEU A 993 -27.29 14.38 10.92
CA LEU A 993 -28.47 13.81 10.27
C LEU A 993 -29.23 14.95 9.57
N PRO A 994 -29.11 15.12 8.24
CA PRO A 994 -29.88 16.12 7.53
C PRO A 994 -31.37 15.77 7.54
N ASP A 995 -32.21 16.79 7.60
CA ASP A 995 -33.65 16.61 7.48
C ASP A 995 -34.03 16.21 6.05
N ALA A 996 -34.75 15.09 5.90
CA ALA A 996 -35.10 14.55 4.60
C ALA A 996 -36.19 15.37 3.91
N GLU A 997 -37.04 16.07 4.66
CA GLU A 997 -38.14 16.87 4.12
C GLU A 997 -37.64 18.12 3.38
N PHE A 998 -36.45 18.62 3.72
CA PHE A 998 -35.81 19.70 2.97
C PHE A 998 -35.56 19.33 1.50
N PHE A 999 -35.35 18.05 1.19
CA PHE A 999 -34.99 17.58 -0.14
C PHE A 999 -36.19 16.94 -0.86
N PRO A 1000 -36.71 17.53 -1.95
CA PRO A 1000 -37.89 17.00 -2.66
C PRO A 1000 -37.73 15.57 -3.18
N GLY A 1001 -36.50 15.14 -3.46
CA GLY A 1001 -36.15 13.77 -3.89
C GLY A 1001 -35.62 12.87 -2.78
N GLY A 1002 -35.68 13.31 -1.52
CA GLY A 1002 -35.06 12.65 -0.38
C GLY A 1002 -33.53 12.67 -0.41
N LEU A 1003 -32.92 11.91 0.51
CA LEU A 1003 -31.47 11.82 0.67
C LEU A 1003 -30.85 10.85 -0.35
N THR A 1004 -30.63 11.31 -1.57
CA THR A 1004 -29.96 10.52 -2.62
C THR A 1004 -28.48 10.28 -2.32
N ARG A 1005 -27.89 9.26 -2.97
CA ARG A 1005 -26.49 8.88 -2.76
C ARG A 1005 -25.53 9.99 -3.19
N GLU A 1006 -25.80 10.63 -4.32
CA GLU A 1006 -25.03 11.73 -4.90
C GLU A 1006 -25.10 12.98 -4.02
N LEU A 1007 -26.30 13.32 -3.53
CA LEU A 1007 -26.50 14.43 -2.60
C LEU A 1007 -25.70 14.23 -1.31
N MET A 1008 -25.84 13.06 -0.67
CA MET A 1008 -25.18 12.79 0.60
C MET A 1008 -23.65 12.68 0.47
N ALA A 1009 -23.16 12.13 -0.65
CA ALA A 1009 -21.73 12.16 -0.96
C ALA A 1009 -21.22 13.61 -1.11
N SER A 1010 -21.94 14.43 -1.89
CA SER A 1010 -21.59 15.83 -2.11
C SER A 1010 -21.66 16.65 -0.81
N LEU A 1011 -22.67 16.42 0.02
CA LEU A 1011 -22.87 17.11 1.30
C LEU A 1011 -21.77 16.76 2.32
N ALA A 1012 -21.41 15.48 2.42
CA ALA A 1012 -20.34 15.02 3.30
C ALA A 1012 -19.02 15.74 3.00
N HIS A 1013 -18.63 15.79 1.73
CA HIS A 1013 -17.39 16.44 1.33
C HIS A 1013 -17.48 17.96 1.35
N ALA A 1014 -18.63 18.56 1.04
CA ALA A 1014 -18.84 20.00 1.18
C ALA A 1014 -18.68 20.47 2.63
N LEU A 1015 -19.36 19.82 3.57
CA LEU A 1015 -19.27 20.14 5.00
C LEU A 1015 -17.86 19.87 5.52
N LYS A 1016 -17.26 18.72 5.19
CA LYS A 1016 -15.86 18.43 5.56
C LYS A 1016 -14.94 19.56 5.09
N ARG A 1017 -14.99 19.94 3.81
CA ARG A 1017 -14.15 21.02 3.25
C ARG A 1017 -14.41 22.37 3.92
N GLY A 1018 -15.66 22.68 4.25
CA GLY A 1018 -16.02 23.87 5.02
C GLY A 1018 -15.41 23.88 6.42
N VAL A 1019 -15.43 22.75 7.14
CA VAL A 1019 -14.79 22.63 8.46
C VAL A 1019 -13.27 22.78 8.34
N LEU A 1020 -12.64 22.09 7.39
CA LEU A 1020 -11.19 22.20 7.16
C LEU A 1020 -10.78 23.65 6.88
N ALA A 1021 -11.48 24.35 5.98
CA ALA A 1021 -11.22 25.74 5.65
C ALA A 1021 -11.45 26.69 6.84
N ARG A 1022 -12.53 26.49 7.61
CA ARG A 1022 -12.90 27.38 8.72
C ARG A 1022 -11.97 27.26 9.92
N TYR A 1023 -11.52 26.05 10.22
CA TYR A 1023 -10.71 25.75 11.41
C TYR A 1023 -9.21 25.63 11.09
N GLY A 1024 -8.83 25.65 9.81
CA GLY A 1024 -7.42 25.54 9.38
C GLY A 1024 -6.85 24.13 9.58
N LEU A 1025 -7.69 23.10 9.45
CA LEU A 1025 -7.33 21.70 9.65
C LEU A 1025 -6.83 21.06 8.35
N GLU A 1026 -5.97 20.05 8.47
CA GLU A 1026 -5.57 19.18 7.38
C GLU A 1026 -6.65 18.13 7.05
N GLU A 1027 -6.66 17.64 5.80
CA GLU A 1027 -7.66 16.66 5.36
C GLU A 1027 -7.65 15.34 6.17
N SER A 1028 -6.48 14.99 6.73
CA SER A 1028 -6.28 13.82 7.59
C SER A 1028 -6.73 14.02 9.03
N GLU A 1029 -6.88 15.25 9.51
CA GLU A 1029 -7.25 15.54 10.90
C GLU A 1029 -8.75 15.37 11.17
N LEU A 1030 -9.57 15.47 10.11
CA LEU A 1030 -11.02 15.27 10.19
C LEU A 1030 -11.46 14.18 9.21
N ALA A 1031 -12.00 13.10 9.73
CA ALA A 1031 -12.62 12.06 8.92
C ALA A 1031 -14.13 12.29 8.79
N VAL A 1032 -14.69 11.89 7.65
CA VAL A 1032 -16.14 11.81 7.42
C VAL A 1032 -16.46 10.43 6.85
N GLU A 1033 -17.40 9.73 7.46
CA GLU A 1033 -17.84 8.39 7.05
C GLU A 1033 -19.36 8.38 6.90
N PRO A 1034 -19.92 7.93 5.77
CA PRO A 1034 -21.35 7.75 5.64
C PRO A 1034 -21.80 6.53 6.45
N LEU A 1035 -22.86 6.70 7.24
CA LEU A 1035 -23.52 5.65 7.98
C LEU A 1035 -24.93 5.40 7.44
N PRO A 1036 -25.43 4.15 7.47
CA PRO A 1036 -24.72 2.93 7.86
C PRO A 1036 -23.53 2.61 6.94
N ASP A 1037 -23.65 2.77 5.64
CA ASP A 1037 -22.60 2.37 4.70
C ASP A 1037 -22.52 3.29 3.46
N PRO A 1038 -21.48 3.17 2.61
CA PRO A 1038 -21.31 4.03 1.44
C PRO A 1038 -22.41 3.92 0.36
N ALA A 1039 -23.19 2.84 0.35
CA ALA A 1039 -24.32 2.65 -0.57
C ALA A 1039 -25.62 3.26 0.00
N HIS A 1040 -25.84 3.15 1.32
CA HIS A 1040 -26.99 3.69 2.03
C HIS A 1040 -26.55 4.84 2.97
N ARG A 1041 -26.42 6.04 2.41
CA ARG A 1041 -25.89 7.22 3.13
C ARG A 1041 -27.01 7.96 3.84
N ARG A 1042 -27.34 7.59 5.08
CA ARG A 1042 -28.41 8.25 5.86
C ARG A 1042 -27.87 9.31 6.82
N LEU A 1043 -26.73 9.03 7.44
CA LEU A 1043 -26.12 9.82 8.49
C LEU A 1043 -24.65 10.08 8.15
N LEU A 1044 -24.12 11.25 8.52
CA LEU A 1044 -22.70 11.55 8.35
C LEU A 1044 -22.00 11.50 9.71
N LEU A 1045 -21.02 10.62 9.86
CA LEU A 1045 -20.16 10.55 11.04
C LEU A 1045 -18.89 11.36 10.79
N PHE A 1046 -18.73 12.47 11.50
CA PHE A 1046 -17.47 13.20 11.61
C PHE A 1046 -16.72 12.73 12.85
N TYR A 1047 -15.41 12.51 12.74
CA TYR A 1047 -14.58 12.29 13.91
C TYR A 1047 -13.18 12.87 13.70
N GLU A 1048 -12.59 13.34 14.79
CA GLU A 1048 -11.25 13.90 14.79
C GLU A 1048 -10.23 12.76 14.84
N ALA A 1049 -9.35 12.71 13.84
CA ALA A 1049 -8.38 11.63 13.66
C ALA A 1049 -7.15 11.77 14.56
N ALA A 1050 -6.93 12.95 15.16
CA ALA A 1050 -5.97 13.15 16.23
C ALA A 1050 -6.58 12.68 17.55
N GLU A 1051 -5.82 11.99 18.40
CA GLU A 1051 -6.31 11.70 19.77
C GLU A 1051 -6.30 13.00 20.57
N GLY A 1052 -7.27 13.14 21.46
CA GLY A 1052 -7.55 14.43 22.10
C GLY A 1052 -8.46 15.35 21.28
N GLY A 1053 -8.39 15.24 19.95
CA GLY A 1053 -9.21 16.01 19.02
C GLY A 1053 -8.72 17.44 18.80
N ALA A 1054 -9.10 18.05 17.67
CA ALA A 1054 -8.76 19.43 17.36
C ALA A 1054 -9.70 20.45 18.03
N GLY A 1055 -10.74 19.97 18.73
CA GLY A 1055 -11.79 20.79 19.35
C GLY A 1055 -12.77 21.41 18.35
N ALA A 1056 -12.62 21.12 17.06
CA ALA A 1056 -13.48 21.67 16.00
C ALA A 1056 -14.90 21.12 16.10
N LEU A 1057 -15.04 19.80 16.37
CA LEU A 1057 -16.36 19.17 16.50
C LEU A 1057 -17.09 19.62 17.76
N LYS A 1058 -16.37 19.77 18.88
CA LYS A 1058 -16.93 20.30 20.13
C LYS A 1058 -17.46 21.72 19.92
N HIS A 1059 -16.66 22.59 19.32
CA HIS A 1059 -17.08 23.97 19.03
C HIS A 1059 -18.29 24.00 18.09
N LEU A 1060 -18.41 23.09 17.11
CA LEU A 1060 -19.60 22.99 16.25
C LEU A 1060 -20.86 22.53 17.00
N SER A 1061 -20.73 21.77 18.08
CA SER A 1061 -21.85 21.35 18.92
C SER A 1061 -22.26 22.38 19.98
N GLU A 1062 -21.48 23.44 20.19
CA GLU A 1062 -21.74 24.43 21.25
C GLU A 1062 -21.98 25.84 20.68
N ALA A 1063 -21.29 26.21 19.59
CA ALA A 1063 -21.36 27.56 19.05
C ALA A 1063 -22.69 27.80 18.29
N PRO A 1064 -23.50 28.81 18.68
CA PRO A 1064 -24.80 29.07 18.06
C PRO A 1064 -24.73 29.23 16.53
N ASN A 1065 -23.68 29.91 16.03
CA ASN A 1065 -23.49 30.16 14.60
C ASN A 1065 -22.35 29.31 13.99
N GLY A 1066 -22.01 28.17 14.63
CA GLY A 1066 -20.93 27.29 14.19
C GLY A 1066 -21.15 26.73 12.78
N TRP A 1067 -22.34 26.15 12.55
CA TRP A 1067 -22.74 25.58 11.26
C TRP A 1067 -22.89 26.63 10.16
N ALA A 1068 -23.42 27.81 10.49
CA ALA A 1068 -23.52 28.93 9.55
C ALA A 1068 -22.17 29.34 8.95
N ARG A 1069 -21.15 29.48 9.80
CA ARG A 1069 -19.78 29.83 9.37
C ARG A 1069 -19.12 28.74 8.53
N VAL A 1070 -19.39 27.47 8.84
CA VAL A 1070 -18.91 26.33 8.05
C VAL A 1070 -19.58 26.30 6.67
N ALA A 1071 -20.88 26.55 6.60
CA ALA A 1071 -21.63 26.58 5.34
C ALA A 1071 -21.15 27.70 4.41
N GLN A 1072 -20.88 28.90 4.94
CA GLN A 1072 -20.27 30.01 4.19
C GLN A 1072 -18.92 29.61 3.59
N SER A 1073 -18.05 29.01 4.41
CA SER A 1073 -16.74 28.53 3.95
C SER A 1073 -16.88 27.43 2.87
N ALA A 1074 -17.90 26.57 2.99
CA ALA A 1074 -18.18 25.52 2.00
C ALA A 1074 -18.65 26.11 0.65
N LEU A 1075 -19.52 27.14 0.66
CA LEU A 1075 -19.99 27.82 -0.55
C LEU A 1075 -18.82 28.44 -1.33
N GLU A 1076 -17.91 29.12 -0.64
CA GLU A 1076 -16.70 29.71 -1.24
C GLU A 1076 -15.82 28.62 -1.89
N VAL A 1077 -15.59 27.50 -1.20
CA VAL A 1077 -14.83 26.36 -1.73
C VAL A 1077 -15.51 25.75 -2.95
N LEU A 1078 -16.84 25.77 -3.02
CA LEU A 1078 -17.65 25.25 -4.13
C LEU A 1078 -17.77 26.22 -5.31
N HIS A 1079 -17.09 27.36 -5.27
CA HIS A 1079 -17.14 28.42 -6.29
C HIS A 1079 -18.54 29.05 -6.43
N PHE A 1080 -19.19 29.24 -5.29
CA PHE A 1080 -20.38 30.07 -5.16
C PHE A 1080 -20.03 31.36 -4.40
N ASP A 1081 -20.69 32.45 -4.72
CA ASP A 1081 -20.66 33.65 -3.90
C ASP A 1081 -21.60 33.51 -2.67
N ALA A 1082 -21.70 34.58 -1.86
CA ALA A 1082 -22.55 34.61 -0.68
C ALA A 1082 -24.07 34.48 -1.01
N ASN A 1083 -24.48 34.73 -2.25
CA ASN A 1083 -25.87 34.63 -2.71
C ASN A 1083 -26.16 33.31 -3.43
N GLY A 1084 -25.13 32.48 -3.67
CA GLY A 1084 -25.23 31.23 -4.41
C GLY A 1084 -25.03 31.36 -5.93
N GLU A 1085 -24.57 32.51 -6.42
CA GLU A 1085 -24.24 32.68 -7.83
C GLU A 1085 -22.98 31.87 -8.19
N ASN A 1086 -23.03 31.18 -9.33
CA ASN A 1086 -21.96 30.28 -9.76
C ASN A 1086 -20.81 31.07 -10.40
N LEU A 1087 -19.66 31.11 -9.71
CA LEU A 1087 -18.43 31.75 -10.18
C LEU A 1087 -17.69 30.92 -11.25
N ARG A 1088 -18.19 29.71 -11.57
CA ARG A 1088 -17.70 28.73 -12.56
C ARG A 1088 -16.30 28.18 -12.35
N HIS A 1089 -15.38 28.88 -11.71
CA HIS A 1089 -14.03 28.42 -11.47
C HIS A 1089 -13.53 28.91 -10.11
N ALA A 1090 -12.52 28.21 -9.57
CA ALA A 1090 -11.80 28.73 -8.42
C ALA A 1090 -11.00 29.99 -8.79
N PRO A 1091 -10.64 30.84 -7.80
CA PRO A 1091 -9.72 31.95 -8.02
C PRO A 1091 -8.42 31.45 -8.71
N GLY A 1092 -8.07 32.07 -9.84
CA GLY A 1092 -6.87 31.76 -10.62
C GLY A 1092 -6.92 30.48 -11.48
N ALA A 1093 -8.04 29.74 -11.52
CA ALA A 1093 -8.18 28.60 -12.43
C ALA A 1093 -8.55 29.05 -13.85
N ARG A 1094 -7.98 28.39 -14.87
CA ARG A 1094 -8.38 28.58 -16.28
C ARG A 1094 -9.52 27.66 -16.71
N ASP A 1095 -9.68 26.51 -16.05
CA ASP A 1095 -10.69 25.51 -16.39
C ASP A 1095 -11.99 25.78 -15.63
N GLU A 1096 -13.14 25.71 -16.34
CA GLU A 1096 -14.45 25.76 -15.70
C GLU A 1096 -14.73 24.47 -14.91
N CYS A 1097 -15.27 24.61 -13.71
CA CYS A 1097 -15.79 23.53 -12.90
C CYS A 1097 -17.24 23.23 -13.34
N ALA A 1098 -17.45 22.06 -13.93
CA ALA A 1098 -18.77 21.52 -14.21
C ALA A 1098 -19.45 21.03 -12.90
N ALA A 1099 -19.57 19.71 -12.69
CA ALA A 1099 -20.19 19.14 -11.49
C ALA A 1099 -19.27 19.21 -10.25
N ALA A 1100 -18.01 18.80 -10.39
CA ALA A 1100 -17.02 18.87 -9.32
C ALA A 1100 -15.61 18.94 -9.91
N CYS A 1101 -14.70 19.54 -9.16
CA CYS A 1101 -13.29 19.59 -9.50
C CYS A 1101 -12.43 19.44 -8.22
N TYR A 1102 -11.12 19.27 -8.41
CA TYR A 1102 -10.16 19.17 -7.31
C TYR A 1102 -9.99 20.46 -6.50
N ASN A 1103 -10.61 21.56 -6.94
CA ASN A 1103 -10.65 22.81 -6.20
C ASN A 1103 -11.85 22.92 -5.26
N CYS A 1104 -12.84 22.03 -5.37
CA CYS A 1104 -14.05 22.06 -4.57
C CYS A 1104 -14.28 20.74 -3.79
N LEU A 1105 -14.97 19.75 -4.39
CA LEU A 1105 -15.39 18.50 -3.74
C LEU A 1105 -14.44 17.33 -3.96
N LEU A 1106 -13.74 17.28 -5.09
CA LEU A 1106 -12.91 16.12 -5.39
C LEU A 1106 -11.62 16.19 -4.54
N SER A 1107 -11.24 15.10 -3.90
CA SER A 1107 -10.01 14.98 -3.10
C SER A 1107 -9.33 13.63 -3.30
N TYR A 1108 -8.09 13.50 -2.78
CA TYR A 1108 -7.37 12.23 -2.81
C TYR A 1108 -8.11 11.16 -2.00
N GLY A 1109 -8.68 11.53 -0.86
CA GLY A 1109 -9.37 10.61 0.05
C GLY A 1109 -10.69 10.04 -0.50
N ASN A 1110 -11.30 10.70 -1.49
CA ASN A 1110 -12.65 10.35 -1.97
C ASN A 1110 -12.70 9.90 -3.45
N GLN A 1111 -11.59 9.43 -4.02
CA GLN A 1111 -11.51 8.96 -5.42
C GLN A 1111 -12.59 7.94 -5.82
N SER A 1112 -12.95 7.03 -4.90
CA SER A 1112 -14.03 6.05 -5.16
C SER A 1112 -15.41 6.67 -5.29
N GLU A 1113 -15.58 7.94 -4.89
CA GLU A 1113 -16.84 8.66 -4.88
C GLU A 1113 -16.90 9.76 -5.93
N HIS A 1114 -15.83 10.02 -6.71
CA HIS A 1114 -15.78 11.14 -7.66
C HIS A 1114 -16.97 11.20 -8.63
N ALA A 1115 -17.47 10.05 -9.07
CA ALA A 1115 -18.63 9.96 -9.96
C ALA A 1115 -19.96 10.40 -9.30
N LEU A 1116 -20.00 10.57 -7.98
CA LEU A 1116 -21.18 10.96 -7.20
C LEU A 1116 -21.18 12.44 -6.80
N LEU A 1117 -20.06 13.14 -7.03
CA LEU A 1117 -19.86 14.48 -6.49
C LEU A 1117 -20.36 15.53 -7.47
N ASP A 1118 -21.31 16.33 -7.01
CA ASP A 1118 -21.88 17.44 -7.74
C ASP A 1118 -22.18 18.61 -6.78
N ARG A 1119 -21.48 19.73 -7.00
CA ARG A 1119 -21.57 20.93 -6.17
C ARG A 1119 -22.94 21.62 -6.25
N PHE A 1120 -23.69 21.42 -7.32
CA PHE A 1120 -25.00 22.06 -7.49
C PHE A 1120 -26.05 21.43 -6.58
N LEU A 1121 -25.92 20.14 -6.24
CA LEU A 1121 -26.89 19.41 -5.42
C LEU A 1121 -27.00 19.96 -3.99
N VAL A 1122 -25.93 20.57 -3.47
CA VAL A 1122 -25.85 21.01 -2.06
C VAL A 1122 -25.99 22.52 -1.87
N ARG A 1123 -26.02 23.30 -2.97
CA ARG A 1123 -25.98 24.77 -2.94
C ARG A 1123 -27.10 25.36 -2.08
N ASP A 1124 -28.35 25.01 -2.37
CA ASP A 1124 -29.52 25.63 -1.74
C ASP A 1124 -29.62 25.25 -0.25
N TYR A 1125 -29.19 24.02 0.09
CA TYR A 1125 -29.07 23.58 1.48
C TYR A 1125 -27.99 24.35 2.23
N LEU A 1126 -26.80 24.57 1.63
CA LEU A 1126 -25.72 25.33 2.26
C LEU A 1126 -26.09 26.81 2.45
N LEU A 1127 -26.85 27.42 1.54
CA LEU A 1127 -27.38 28.78 1.72
C LEU A 1127 -28.32 28.85 2.92
N SER A 1128 -29.19 27.85 3.09
CA SER A 1128 -30.10 27.77 4.24
C SER A 1128 -29.33 27.52 5.54
N LEU A 1129 -28.30 26.67 5.49
CA LEU A 1129 -27.42 26.38 6.61
C LEU A 1129 -26.56 27.60 7.02
N ALA A 1130 -26.19 28.46 6.06
CA ALA A 1130 -25.44 29.71 6.30
C ALA A 1130 -26.24 30.76 7.11
N GLY A 1131 -27.57 30.65 7.13
CA GLY A 1131 -28.47 31.44 7.99
C GLY A 1131 -28.92 30.72 9.26
N ALA A 1132 -28.45 29.50 9.51
CA ALA A 1132 -28.96 28.66 10.58
C ALA A 1132 -28.28 28.93 11.94
N ALA A 1133 -29.02 28.68 13.01
CA ALA A 1133 -28.52 28.69 14.38
C ALA A 1133 -28.70 27.32 15.04
N LEU A 1134 -27.77 26.99 15.92
CA LEU A 1134 -27.85 25.81 16.77
C LEU A 1134 -28.83 26.09 17.92
N GLN A 1135 -29.81 25.21 18.07
CA GLN A 1135 -30.69 25.15 19.22
C GLN A 1135 -30.33 23.91 20.03
N SER A 1136 -29.67 24.12 21.16
CA SER A 1136 -29.36 23.07 22.11
C SER A 1136 -30.67 22.54 22.68
N GLU A 1137 -31.01 21.29 22.35
CA GLU A 1137 -31.94 20.56 23.18
C GLU A 1137 -31.14 20.21 24.44
N ARG A 1138 -31.43 20.88 25.56
CA ARG A 1138 -31.02 20.33 26.86
C ARG A 1138 -31.71 18.99 26.99
N VAL A 1139 -31.05 17.92 26.55
CA VAL A 1139 -31.35 16.59 27.05
C VAL A 1139 -30.98 16.66 28.53
N ALA A 1140 -31.99 16.89 29.35
CA ALA A 1140 -31.92 16.77 30.79
C ALA A 1140 -31.58 15.30 31.11
N ARG A 1141 -30.28 14.99 31.07
CA ARG A 1141 -29.67 13.82 31.71
C ARG A 1141 -28.32 14.23 32.31
N SER A 1142 -28.23 15.45 32.83
CA SER A 1142 -27.25 15.80 33.85
C SER A 1142 -27.61 15.08 35.15
N ILE A 1143 -26.63 14.81 35.99
CA ILE A 1143 -26.78 14.23 37.33
C ILE A 1143 -27.79 15.02 38.18
N GLU A 1144 -27.91 16.33 37.95
CA GLU A 1144 -28.93 17.21 38.54
C GLU A 1144 -30.38 16.76 38.21
N ALA A 1145 -30.62 16.20 37.02
CA ALA A 1145 -31.93 15.69 36.64
C ALA A 1145 -32.26 14.36 37.33
N VAL A 1146 -31.25 13.58 37.75
CA VAL A 1146 -31.47 12.36 38.55
C VAL A 1146 -31.81 12.73 39.99
N GLU A 1147 -31.21 13.78 40.54
CA GLU A 1147 -31.62 14.34 41.84
C GLU A 1147 -33.02 14.98 41.77
N GLU A 1148 -33.37 15.71 40.70
CA GLU A 1148 -34.72 16.22 40.49
C GLU A 1148 -35.76 15.09 40.25
N LEU A 1149 -35.41 14.03 39.51
CA LEU A 1149 -36.27 12.86 39.32
C LEU A 1149 -36.46 12.09 40.63
N ASP A 1150 -35.41 11.91 41.44
CA ASP A 1150 -35.55 11.30 42.77
C ASP A 1150 -36.45 12.14 43.69
N LEU A 1151 -36.43 13.46 43.56
CA LEU A 1151 -37.33 14.38 44.27
C LEU A 1151 -38.77 14.34 43.75
N ASP A 1152 -38.98 14.27 42.44
CA ASP A 1152 -40.31 14.20 41.82
C ASP A 1152 -41.01 12.85 42.07
N GLU A 1153 -40.25 11.75 42.05
CA GLU A 1153 -40.80 10.42 42.38
C GLU A 1153 -41.02 10.25 43.89
N ALA A 1154 -40.18 10.88 44.72
CA ALA A 1154 -40.47 11.01 46.16
C ALA A 1154 -41.75 11.84 46.40
N ALA A 1155 -42.02 12.86 45.59
CA ALA A 1155 -43.28 13.62 45.64
C ALA A 1155 -44.50 12.78 45.23
N ARG A 1156 -44.31 11.72 44.43
CA ARG A 1156 -45.33 10.69 44.13
C ARG A 1156 -45.46 9.61 45.22
N GLY A 1157 -44.74 9.74 46.33
CA GLY A 1157 -44.79 8.83 47.47
C GLY A 1157 -43.97 7.54 47.27
N ILE A 1158 -43.19 7.43 46.19
CA ILE A 1158 -42.33 6.27 45.93
C ILE A 1158 -41.09 6.38 46.84
N PRO A 1159 -40.77 5.37 47.66
CA PRO A 1159 -39.57 5.41 48.50
C PRO A 1159 -38.29 5.48 47.63
N PRO A 1160 -37.37 6.42 47.89
CA PRO A 1160 -36.15 6.60 47.07
C PRO A 1160 -35.28 5.34 47.02
N GLU A 1161 -35.27 4.56 48.10
CA GLU A 1161 -34.49 3.32 48.20
C GLU A 1161 -35.03 2.23 47.26
N LEU A 1162 -36.35 2.15 47.12
CA LEU A 1162 -37.02 1.24 46.19
C LEU A 1162 -36.79 1.67 44.74
N TRP A 1163 -36.84 2.98 44.47
CA TRP A 1163 -36.64 3.55 43.13
C TRP A 1163 -35.22 3.36 42.61
N ARG A 1164 -34.22 3.53 43.49
CA ARG A 1164 -32.80 3.29 43.17
C ARG A 1164 -32.45 1.81 43.05
N GLY A 1165 -33.16 0.94 43.77
CA GLY A 1165 -33.00 -0.51 43.70
C GLY A 1165 -33.59 -1.17 42.46
N CYS A 1166 -34.26 -0.42 41.57
CA CYS A 1166 -34.80 -0.96 40.33
C CYS A 1166 -33.72 -1.16 39.26
N ASP A 1167 -33.50 -2.40 38.84
CA ASP A 1167 -32.52 -2.76 37.80
C ASP A 1167 -33.07 -2.63 36.37
N SER A 1168 -34.40 -2.46 36.23
CA SER A 1168 -35.06 -2.35 34.93
C SER A 1168 -36.01 -1.15 34.81
N ASN A 1169 -36.17 -0.64 33.58
CA ASN A 1169 -37.16 0.40 33.26
C ASN A 1169 -38.62 -0.08 33.42
N LEU A 1170 -38.86 -1.40 33.44
CA LEU A 1170 -40.19 -1.97 33.63
C LEU A 1170 -40.63 -1.82 35.09
N GLU A 1171 -39.74 -2.09 36.04
CA GLU A 1171 -39.99 -1.89 37.49
C GLU A 1171 -40.31 -0.43 37.80
N LYS A 1172 -39.53 0.50 37.23
CA LYS A 1172 -39.79 1.95 37.39
C LYS A 1172 -41.16 2.36 36.87
N LYS A 1173 -41.60 1.80 35.73
CA LYS A 1173 -42.97 2.01 35.21
C LYS A 1173 -44.03 1.39 36.10
N TRP A 1174 -43.76 0.23 36.68
CA TRP A 1174 -44.67 -0.46 37.59
C TRP A 1174 -44.84 0.29 38.92
N LEU A 1175 -43.76 0.79 39.52
CA LEU A 1175 -43.83 1.64 40.71
C LEU A 1175 -44.60 2.94 40.46
N ARG A 1176 -44.42 3.58 39.29
CA ARG A 1176 -45.25 4.72 38.88
C ARG A 1176 -46.73 4.34 38.75
N ALA A 1177 -47.03 3.20 38.14
CA ALA A 1177 -48.41 2.71 38.04
C ALA A 1177 -49.04 2.41 39.41
N LEU A 1178 -48.26 1.90 40.39
CA LEU A 1178 -48.72 1.72 41.77
C LEU A 1178 -48.97 3.06 42.46
N ALA A 1179 -48.07 4.04 42.28
CA ALA A 1179 -48.20 5.38 42.82
C ALA A 1179 -49.46 6.09 42.26
N ASP A 1180 -49.63 6.05 40.94
CA ASP A 1180 -50.77 6.66 40.24
C ASP A 1180 -52.11 5.98 40.61
N ALA A 1181 -52.08 4.69 40.94
CA ALA A 1181 -53.24 3.93 41.41
C ALA A 1181 -53.48 4.02 42.93
N GLY A 1182 -52.61 4.71 43.68
CA GLY A 1182 -52.69 4.81 45.14
C GLY A 1182 -52.56 3.47 45.87
N LEU A 1183 -51.87 2.51 45.27
CA LEU A 1183 -51.66 1.17 45.82
C LEU A 1183 -50.38 1.10 46.66
N ARG A 1184 -50.29 0.09 47.53
CA ARG A 1184 -49.15 -0.08 48.43
C ARG A 1184 -47.91 -0.52 47.64
N PHE A 1185 -46.77 0.11 47.89
CA PHE A 1185 -45.49 -0.27 47.29
C PHE A 1185 -44.95 -1.58 47.90
N PRO A 1186 -44.10 -2.31 47.17
CA PRO A 1186 -43.31 -3.41 47.74
C PRO A 1186 -42.43 -2.94 48.89
N ASP A 1187 -42.12 -3.83 49.82
CA ASP A 1187 -41.26 -3.52 50.97
C ASP A 1187 -39.77 -3.45 50.61
N GLU A 1188 -39.34 -4.14 49.54
CA GLU A 1188 -37.97 -4.14 49.00
C GLU A 1188 -37.98 -4.14 47.45
N ALA A 1189 -36.93 -3.61 46.83
CA ALA A 1189 -36.61 -3.90 45.43
C ALA A 1189 -36.09 -5.35 45.29
N GLN A 1190 -36.00 -5.92 44.08
CA GLN A 1190 -35.73 -7.35 43.86
C GLN A 1190 -34.65 -7.94 44.81
N THR A 1191 -35.04 -8.93 45.60
CA THR A 1191 -34.11 -9.70 46.45
C THR A 1191 -33.62 -10.93 45.68
N LEU A 1192 -32.31 -11.04 45.45
CA LEU A 1192 -31.72 -12.17 44.75
C LEU A 1192 -31.66 -13.40 45.68
N TYR A 1193 -32.61 -14.34 45.53
CA TYR A 1193 -32.57 -15.61 46.26
C TYR A 1193 -31.51 -16.54 45.65
N GLY A 1194 -30.32 -16.54 46.25
CA GLY A 1194 -29.12 -17.23 45.73
C GLY A 1194 -29.21 -18.75 45.57
N SER A 1195 -30.32 -19.42 45.89
CA SER A 1195 -30.45 -20.88 45.82
C SER A 1195 -31.13 -21.42 44.56
N VAL A 1196 -31.75 -20.58 43.70
CA VAL A 1196 -32.50 -21.12 42.53
C VAL A 1196 -32.39 -20.32 41.22
N GLY A 1197 -31.67 -19.19 41.18
CA GLY A 1197 -31.35 -18.51 39.90
C GLY A 1197 -32.56 -18.09 39.05
N VAL A 1198 -33.74 -17.89 39.66
CA VAL A 1198 -34.93 -17.34 39.00
C VAL A 1198 -35.23 -15.97 39.60
N GLN A 1199 -35.29 -14.94 38.75
CA GLN A 1199 -35.78 -13.61 39.10
C GLN A 1199 -37.30 -13.65 39.25
N ALA A 1200 -37.84 -13.17 40.37
CA ALA A 1200 -39.27 -12.93 40.56
C ALA A 1200 -39.54 -11.42 40.59
#